data_AF-A0A8W8LHL5-F1
#
_entry.id   AF-A0A8W8LHL5-F1
#
_cell.length_a   1.000
_cell.length_b   1.000
_cell.length_c   1.000
_cell.angle_alpha   90.00
_cell.angle_beta   90.00
_cell.angle_gamma   90.00
#
_symmetry.space_group_name_H-M   'P 1'
#
loop_
_entity.id
_entity.type
_entity.pdbx_description
1 polymer ?
#
loop_
_entity_poly.entity_id
_entity_poly.type
_entity_poly.pdbx_seq_one_letter_code
_entity_poly.pdbx_strand_id
1 'polypeptide(L)'
;MSSKKKFCETQKCLFVILVAVAAAIAAICVVTLTDENLREKRSLESLPWWKTSIVYQIYPRSFQDSDNDGTGDLRGIKERLGYLSDLGVGAVWLSPIFLSPMRDFGYDVRNYTDVDPLFGNMADFENLISEAKDKNLRVILDFVPNHTSNESEWFYWSERGHKKYKDYYVWSSGIECAAGCDDTGGRRPPNNWLSVFGGSAWKWSGIRQKFYYHAFLDSQPDLNLRNKNVQTELQDVLEFWLQKGVDGFRADALKFMFESPNVTEDETGLTDTFTWIEADNHNLTTNLPEVYNILKGWRAVLNKYGKDKFLIAESYGISHEIRDKYYESGSIPFNFALIQYLNKSCTALCMRDVIRDSLGGLNSNWPNFVLGNHDNSRVSNRFGPETIDAFNMLLLTLPGTPTSYYGEEIGMRDTFYTYNETKDTAGLNYNETQYMEHSRDPERSPMQWDDGLNAGFSNGTPWLHVNHNYQLINVKAQKLADRSHLKVYQQLAKLRQDPAFTHNSVQFVNISDVGGNDKTILAYIRAQKNSDKYLVVMNFGHQYANNVDLSKGAGSENGMVVVNAMSAYQKEMIDLKSVTLSRGQGLVIKVMCETDAMAHRPHAFGLTGEVQRKIKGKYSEELEQGARTWIEAVLEIELVPGADPNTPLGERAFQESLKNGVVLCNLMNTIKPGSIKKINQSNMAFKMMENIENFLRAAENYGCKKIDIFQVVDLYERQNMTQVVNGIYALGRVTQKNGFMGPSLGPKEADSNPRNFDEDVLKAGQTVIGLQAGSNRGASQSGMNFGKTRSILD
;
A
#
# COMPACT_ATOMS: atom_id res chain seq x y z
N MET A 1 42.68 -9.55 66.65
CA MET A 1 42.69 -9.90 65.20
C MET A 1 41.39 -10.55 64.68
N SER A 2 40.28 -10.60 65.43
CA SER A 2 39.07 -11.37 65.03
C SER A 2 37.98 -10.55 64.28
N SER A 3 37.82 -9.25 64.54
CA SER A 3 36.71 -8.48 63.91
C SER A 3 36.99 -7.96 62.48
N LYS A 4 38.25 -7.64 62.13
CA LYS A 4 38.62 -7.18 60.78
C LYS A 4 38.48 -8.27 59.70
N LYS A 5 38.68 -9.54 60.06
CA LYS A 5 38.54 -10.67 59.13
C LYS A 5 37.07 -10.96 58.81
N LYS A 6 36.19 -10.93 59.83
CA LYS A 6 34.74 -11.07 59.64
C LYS A 6 34.17 -9.95 58.78
N PHE A 7 34.54 -8.69 59.02
CA PHE A 7 34.00 -7.56 58.24
C PHE A 7 34.39 -7.59 56.76
N CYS A 8 35.60 -8.06 56.44
CA CYS A 8 36.09 -8.20 55.08
C CYS A 8 35.41 -9.37 54.34
N GLU A 9 35.13 -10.48 55.02
CA GLU A 9 34.36 -11.59 54.44
C GLU A 9 32.90 -11.22 54.20
N THR A 10 32.25 -10.51 55.13
CA THR A 10 30.86 -10.07 54.94
C THR A 10 30.73 -9.08 53.77
N GLN A 11 31.66 -8.15 53.60
CA GLN A 11 31.66 -7.22 52.45
C GLN A 11 31.90 -7.94 51.12
N LYS A 12 32.77 -8.96 51.08
CA LYS A 12 32.98 -9.78 49.88
C LYS A 12 31.75 -10.60 49.52
N CYS A 13 31.09 -11.20 50.51
CA CYS A 13 29.82 -11.91 50.29
C CYS A 13 28.72 -10.98 49.79
N LEU A 14 28.57 -9.78 50.38
CA LEU A 14 27.59 -8.78 49.92
C LEU A 14 27.87 -8.30 48.49
N PHE A 15 29.14 -8.07 48.13
CA PHE A 15 29.51 -7.68 46.78
C PHE A 15 29.21 -8.79 45.75
N VAL A 16 29.54 -10.04 46.08
CA VAL A 16 29.23 -11.20 45.20
C VAL A 16 27.73 -11.39 45.05
N ILE A 17 26.95 -11.22 46.12
CA ILE A 17 25.48 -11.30 46.07
C ILE A 17 24.91 -10.15 45.21
N LEU A 18 25.40 -8.92 45.37
CA LEU A 18 24.97 -7.76 44.57
C LEU A 18 25.28 -7.95 43.08
N VAL A 19 26.47 -8.46 42.74
CA VAL A 19 26.83 -8.76 41.34
C VAL A 19 25.98 -9.89 40.78
N ALA A 20 25.71 -10.95 41.56
CA ALA A 20 24.86 -12.05 41.14
C ALA A 20 23.39 -11.61 40.94
N VAL A 21 22.87 -10.75 41.83
CA VAL A 21 21.52 -10.17 41.70
C VAL A 21 21.43 -9.23 40.51
N ALA A 22 22.43 -8.37 40.29
CA ALA A 22 22.48 -7.49 39.12
C ALA A 22 22.56 -8.30 37.81
N ALA A 23 23.36 -9.37 37.77
CA ALA A 23 23.45 -10.28 36.64
C ALA A 23 22.14 -11.05 36.41
N ALA A 24 21.46 -11.47 37.48
CA ALA A 24 20.15 -12.13 37.39
C ALA A 24 19.07 -11.16 36.91
N ILE A 25 19.04 -9.91 37.39
CA ILE A 25 18.12 -8.88 36.91
C ILE A 25 18.42 -8.55 35.45
N ALA A 26 19.68 -8.40 35.06
CA ALA A 26 20.06 -8.18 33.66
C ALA A 26 19.66 -9.35 32.76
N ALA A 27 19.85 -10.59 33.22
CA ALA A 27 19.43 -11.79 32.49
C ALA A 27 17.90 -11.89 32.41
N ILE A 28 17.17 -11.57 33.48
CA ILE A 28 15.71 -11.51 33.47
C ILE A 28 15.24 -10.40 32.54
N CYS A 29 15.82 -9.20 32.58
CA CYS A 29 15.50 -8.09 31.68
C CYS A 29 15.79 -8.46 30.22
N VAL A 30 16.92 -9.12 29.93
CA VAL A 30 17.23 -9.61 28.59
C VAL A 30 16.22 -10.66 28.17
N VAL A 31 15.90 -11.63 29.04
CA VAL A 31 14.90 -12.67 28.76
C VAL A 31 13.52 -12.08 28.55
N THR A 32 13.07 -11.12 29.37
CA THR A 32 11.77 -10.46 29.23
C THR A 32 11.72 -9.55 28.01
N LEU A 33 12.80 -8.82 27.70
CA LEU A 33 12.88 -8.01 26.47
C LEU A 33 12.98 -8.90 25.22
N THR A 34 13.63 -10.06 25.30
CA THR A 34 13.64 -11.04 24.20
C THR A 34 12.30 -11.76 24.08
N ASP A 35 11.60 -12.06 25.18
CA ASP A 35 10.26 -12.67 25.17
C ASP A 35 9.21 -11.64 24.72
N GLU A 36 9.33 -10.36 25.07
CA GLU A 36 8.51 -9.28 24.49
C GLU A 36 8.79 -9.06 23.01
N ASN A 37 10.06 -9.01 22.60
CA ASN A 37 10.41 -8.92 21.17
C ASN A 37 9.99 -10.18 20.40
N LEU A 38 10.10 -11.38 20.99
CA LEU A 38 9.64 -12.64 20.40
C LEU A 38 8.12 -12.76 20.42
N ARG A 39 7.42 -12.18 21.40
CA ARG A 39 5.96 -12.04 21.45
C ARG A 39 5.45 -10.98 20.48
N GLU A 40 6.16 -9.87 20.26
CA GLU A 40 5.86 -8.89 19.21
C GLU A 40 6.14 -9.46 17.81
N LYS A 41 7.22 -10.24 17.66
CA LYS A 41 7.51 -10.99 16.42
C LYS A 41 6.52 -12.16 16.21
N ARG A 42 5.97 -12.73 17.28
CA ARG A 42 4.88 -13.73 17.24
C ARG A 42 3.49 -13.11 17.11
N SER A 43 3.28 -11.85 17.51
CA SER A 43 2.00 -11.13 17.40
C SER A 43 1.78 -10.52 16.02
N LEU A 44 2.83 -10.43 15.20
CA LEU A 44 2.70 -10.56 13.75
C LEU A 44 2.45 -12.03 13.42
N GLU A 45 1.31 -12.58 13.84
CA GLU A 45 0.82 -13.82 13.23
C GLU A 45 0.86 -13.61 11.70
N SER A 46 1.36 -14.58 10.95
CA SER A 46 1.33 -14.51 9.49
C SER A 46 -0.13 -14.35 9.07
N LEU A 47 -0.51 -13.14 8.66
CA LEU A 47 -1.87 -12.86 8.20
C LEU A 47 -2.22 -13.86 7.09
N PRO A 48 -3.47 -14.35 7.03
CA PRO A 48 -3.93 -15.14 5.89
C PRO A 48 -3.56 -14.44 4.57
N TRP A 49 -3.20 -15.21 3.55
CA TRP A 49 -2.70 -14.68 2.27
C TRP A 49 -3.66 -13.63 1.67
N TRP A 50 -4.98 -13.81 1.85
CA TRP A 50 -6.00 -12.91 1.32
C TRP A 50 -6.04 -11.55 1.99
N LYS A 51 -5.39 -11.36 3.15
CA LYS A 51 -5.23 -10.03 3.79
C LYS A 51 -4.07 -9.23 3.22
N THR A 52 -3.08 -9.88 2.63
CA THR A 52 -1.83 -9.26 2.16
C THR A 52 -1.68 -9.27 0.64
N SER A 53 -2.52 -10.04 -0.05
CA SER A 53 -2.49 -10.21 -1.51
C SER A 53 -3.43 -9.25 -2.23
N ILE A 54 -3.08 -8.94 -3.48
CA ILE A 54 -4.00 -8.36 -4.46
C ILE A 54 -4.81 -9.50 -5.10
N VAL A 55 -6.13 -9.35 -5.14
CA VAL A 55 -7.03 -10.22 -5.89
C VAL A 55 -7.22 -9.62 -7.28
N TYR A 56 -6.95 -10.40 -8.33
CA TYR A 56 -7.08 -9.97 -9.71
C TYR A 56 -8.19 -10.75 -10.40
N GLN A 57 -9.28 -10.08 -10.79
CA GLN A 57 -10.37 -10.69 -11.52
C GLN A 57 -9.99 -10.86 -12.99
N ILE A 58 -10.01 -12.11 -13.44
CA ILE A 58 -9.86 -12.51 -14.83
C ILE A 58 -11.24 -12.86 -15.38
N TYR A 59 -11.59 -12.25 -16.51
CA TYR A 59 -12.71 -12.70 -17.34
C TYR A 59 -12.17 -13.66 -18.40
N PRO A 60 -12.30 -14.99 -18.24
CA PRO A 60 -11.53 -15.97 -19.02
C PRO A 60 -11.66 -15.78 -20.53
N ARG A 61 -12.90 -15.56 -20.99
CA ARG A 61 -13.25 -15.39 -22.41
C ARG A 61 -12.49 -14.26 -23.13
N SER A 62 -11.94 -13.31 -22.38
CA SER A 62 -11.29 -12.10 -22.92
C SER A 62 -9.86 -11.92 -22.46
N PHE A 63 -9.28 -12.88 -21.74
CA PHE A 63 -7.94 -12.69 -21.16
C PHE A 63 -6.81 -13.10 -22.11
N GLN A 64 -6.83 -14.33 -22.61
CA GLN A 64 -5.86 -14.82 -23.60
C GLN A 64 -6.42 -16.06 -24.31
N ASP A 65 -6.49 -16.02 -25.63
CA ASP A 65 -6.81 -17.15 -26.49
C ASP A 65 -5.50 -17.85 -26.89
N SER A 66 -5.42 -19.17 -26.70
CA SER A 66 -4.24 -19.98 -27.00
C SER A 66 -4.40 -20.90 -28.23
N ASP A 67 -5.63 -21.11 -28.71
CA ASP A 67 -5.90 -22.02 -29.83
C ASP A 67 -6.45 -21.32 -31.09
N ASN A 68 -6.62 -20.00 -31.02
CA ASN A 68 -7.04 -19.08 -32.07
C ASN A 68 -8.51 -19.24 -32.50
N ASP A 69 -9.37 -19.74 -31.62
CA ASP A 69 -10.81 -19.81 -31.87
C ASP A 69 -11.54 -18.46 -31.64
N GLY A 70 -10.84 -17.45 -31.12
CA GLY A 70 -11.36 -16.12 -30.81
C GLY A 70 -11.82 -15.94 -29.37
N THR A 71 -11.69 -16.95 -28.52
CA THR A 71 -12.12 -16.98 -27.13
C THR A 71 -10.95 -17.28 -26.20
N GLY A 72 -10.84 -16.54 -25.10
CA GLY A 72 -9.82 -16.79 -24.10
C GLY A 72 -10.08 -18.08 -23.31
N ASP A 73 -9.02 -18.80 -22.99
CA ASP A 73 -9.08 -20.16 -22.43
C ASP A 73 -8.11 -20.37 -21.24
N LEU A 74 -8.23 -21.51 -20.56
CA LEU A 74 -7.42 -21.82 -19.36
C LEU A 74 -5.92 -21.96 -19.66
N ARG A 75 -5.54 -22.42 -20.86
CA ARG A 75 -4.13 -22.53 -21.26
C ARG A 75 -3.54 -21.15 -21.51
N GLY A 76 -4.30 -20.26 -22.14
CA GLY A 76 -3.96 -18.85 -22.30
C GLY A 76 -3.76 -18.14 -20.95
N ILE A 77 -4.65 -18.38 -19.97
CA ILE A 77 -4.46 -17.86 -18.61
C ILE A 77 -3.14 -18.39 -18.00
N LYS A 78 -2.88 -19.69 -18.14
CA LYS A 78 -1.65 -20.33 -17.65
C LYS A 78 -0.39 -19.67 -18.22
N GLU A 79 -0.37 -19.37 -19.53
CA GLU A 79 0.75 -18.67 -20.19
C GLU A 79 1.02 -17.27 -19.63
N ARG A 80 -0.02 -16.62 -19.09
CA ARG A 80 0.05 -15.27 -18.53
C ARG A 80 0.25 -15.23 -17.00
N LEU A 81 0.34 -16.38 -16.31
CA LEU A 81 0.62 -16.40 -14.86
C LEU A 81 1.94 -15.72 -14.49
N GLY A 82 2.96 -15.79 -15.36
CA GLY A 82 4.22 -15.06 -15.17
C GLY A 82 4.01 -13.54 -15.12
N TYR A 83 3.14 -13.00 -16.00
CA TYR A 83 2.79 -11.59 -15.98
C TYR A 83 2.07 -11.18 -14.69
N LEU A 84 1.13 -12.00 -14.21
CA LEU A 84 0.39 -11.72 -12.98
C LEU A 84 1.29 -11.75 -11.74
N SER A 85 2.24 -12.68 -11.70
CA SER A 85 3.28 -12.72 -10.67
C SER A 85 4.15 -11.46 -10.70
N ASP A 86 4.62 -11.04 -11.89
CA ASP A 86 5.40 -9.81 -12.07
C ASP A 86 4.61 -8.53 -11.71
N LEU A 87 3.28 -8.58 -11.83
CA LEU A 87 2.38 -7.49 -11.44
C LEU A 87 2.26 -7.35 -9.92
N GLY A 88 2.63 -8.38 -9.14
CA GLY A 88 2.47 -8.43 -7.70
C GLY A 88 1.11 -8.96 -7.23
N VAL A 89 0.37 -9.63 -8.11
CA VAL A 89 -0.88 -10.32 -7.77
C VAL A 89 -0.57 -11.51 -6.87
N GLY A 90 -1.41 -11.76 -5.86
CA GLY A 90 -1.30 -12.95 -4.99
C GLY A 90 -2.41 -13.96 -5.20
N ALA A 91 -3.53 -13.56 -5.82
CA ALA A 91 -4.62 -14.45 -6.18
C ALA A 91 -5.33 -14.00 -7.46
N VAL A 92 -5.72 -14.97 -8.28
CA VAL A 92 -6.59 -14.77 -9.43
C VAL A 92 -7.99 -15.26 -9.08
N TRP A 93 -8.99 -14.44 -9.38
CA TRP A 93 -10.38 -14.85 -9.35
C TRP A 93 -10.84 -15.00 -10.80
N LEU A 94 -11.27 -16.20 -11.16
CA LEU A 94 -11.82 -16.49 -12.48
C LEU A 94 -13.33 -16.30 -12.43
N SER A 95 -13.90 -15.46 -13.29
CA SER A 95 -15.34 -15.55 -13.64
C SER A 95 -15.68 -16.99 -14.11
N PRO A 96 -16.95 -17.42 -14.09
CA PRO A 96 -17.33 -18.82 -14.21
C PRO A 96 -16.71 -19.54 -15.41
N ILE A 97 -16.12 -20.71 -15.14
CA ILE A 97 -15.52 -21.61 -16.15
C ILE A 97 -16.32 -22.90 -16.31
N PHE A 98 -17.44 -23.03 -15.59
CA PHE A 98 -18.25 -24.24 -15.57
C PHE A 98 -18.98 -24.44 -16.88
N LEU A 99 -19.29 -25.70 -17.21
CA LEU A 99 -20.09 -26.02 -18.39
C LEU A 99 -21.39 -25.22 -18.41
N SER A 100 -21.60 -24.45 -19.48
CA SER A 100 -22.69 -23.48 -19.60
C SER A 100 -23.15 -23.32 -21.06
N PRO A 101 -24.45 -23.09 -21.33
CA PRO A 101 -24.92 -22.70 -22.66
C PRO A 101 -24.51 -21.28 -23.08
N MET A 102 -23.84 -20.52 -22.21
CA MET A 102 -23.32 -19.17 -22.45
C MET A 102 -24.39 -18.11 -22.72
N ARG A 103 -25.61 -18.27 -22.20
CA ARG A 103 -26.67 -17.25 -22.27
C ARG A 103 -26.36 -16.02 -21.42
N ASP A 104 -25.65 -16.23 -20.32
CA ASP A 104 -25.08 -15.18 -19.48
C ASP A 104 -23.57 -15.43 -19.28
N PHE A 105 -22.93 -15.89 -20.37
CA PHE A 105 -21.48 -16.09 -20.47
C PHE A 105 -20.83 -16.82 -19.29
N GLY A 106 -21.47 -17.90 -18.84
CA GLY A 106 -20.95 -18.80 -17.80
C GLY A 106 -21.75 -18.78 -16.50
N TYR A 107 -22.54 -17.74 -16.25
CA TYR A 107 -23.38 -17.65 -15.04
C TYR A 107 -24.63 -18.55 -15.12
N ASP A 108 -25.06 -18.93 -16.33
CA ASP A 108 -26.07 -19.98 -16.57
C ASP A 108 -25.45 -21.38 -16.54
N VAL A 109 -25.14 -21.89 -15.35
CA VAL A 109 -24.38 -23.15 -15.17
C VAL A 109 -25.22 -24.39 -15.47
N ARG A 110 -24.77 -25.21 -16.41
CA ARG A 110 -25.38 -26.51 -16.75
C ARG A 110 -24.83 -27.67 -15.92
N ASN A 111 -23.52 -27.67 -15.66
CA ASN A 111 -22.87 -28.64 -14.77
C ASN A 111 -21.76 -27.95 -13.95
N TYR A 112 -21.93 -27.94 -12.63
CA TYR A 112 -20.99 -27.32 -11.69
C TYR A 112 -19.64 -28.03 -11.54
N THR A 113 -19.54 -29.28 -11.95
CA THR A 113 -18.36 -30.14 -11.68
C THR A 113 -17.53 -30.43 -12.93
N ASP A 114 -17.79 -29.69 -14.00
CA ASP A 114 -17.08 -29.81 -15.27
C ASP A 114 -16.67 -28.44 -15.81
N VAL A 115 -15.60 -28.42 -16.58
CA VAL A 115 -15.09 -27.21 -17.25
C VAL A 115 -15.76 -27.09 -18.60
N ASP A 116 -16.17 -25.88 -18.99
CA ASP A 116 -16.73 -25.66 -20.31
C ASP A 116 -15.68 -25.92 -21.41
N PRO A 117 -16.02 -26.68 -22.47
CA PRO A 117 -15.13 -26.93 -23.60
C PRO A 117 -14.59 -25.66 -24.26
N LEU A 118 -15.33 -24.54 -24.18
CA LEU A 118 -14.88 -23.23 -24.65
C LEU A 118 -13.62 -22.73 -23.93
N PHE A 119 -13.41 -23.14 -22.68
CA PHE A 119 -12.25 -22.76 -21.87
C PHE A 119 -11.20 -23.86 -21.76
N GLY A 120 -11.51 -25.07 -22.23
CA GLY A 120 -10.63 -26.24 -22.19
C GLY A 120 -11.29 -27.45 -21.53
N ASN A 121 -10.56 -28.12 -20.64
CA ASN A 121 -11.06 -29.30 -19.93
C ASN A 121 -10.49 -29.37 -18.50
N MET A 122 -10.89 -30.39 -17.74
CA MET A 122 -10.43 -30.60 -16.36
C MET A 122 -8.90 -30.72 -16.23
N ALA A 123 -8.21 -31.33 -17.20
CA ALA A 123 -6.74 -31.44 -17.16
C ALA A 123 -6.07 -30.08 -17.37
N ASP A 124 -6.63 -29.22 -18.25
CA ASP A 124 -6.15 -27.85 -18.42
C ASP A 124 -6.32 -27.04 -17.12
N PHE A 125 -7.43 -27.24 -16.40
CA PHE A 125 -7.66 -26.64 -15.08
C PHE A 125 -6.65 -27.14 -14.03
N GLU A 126 -6.43 -28.45 -13.91
CA GLU A 126 -5.46 -29.00 -12.96
C GLU A 126 -4.03 -28.50 -13.24
N ASN A 127 -3.67 -28.37 -14.52
CA ASN A 127 -2.40 -27.78 -14.94
C ASN A 127 -2.30 -26.29 -14.55
N LEU A 128 -3.38 -25.53 -14.71
CA LEU A 128 -3.44 -24.13 -14.27
C LEU A 128 -3.24 -24.00 -12.76
N ILE A 129 -3.91 -24.83 -11.96
CA ILE A 129 -3.76 -24.86 -10.50
C ILE A 129 -2.31 -25.17 -10.09
N SER A 130 -1.69 -26.18 -10.72
CA SER A 130 -0.31 -26.55 -10.43
C SER A 130 0.67 -25.41 -10.73
N GLU A 131 0.59 -24.80 -11.91
CA GLU A 131 1.49 -23.72 -12.32
C GLU A 131 1.27 -22.44 -11.49
N ALA A 132 0.01 -22.14 -11.13
CA ALA A 132 -0.30 -21.01 -10.25
C ALA A 132 0.37 -21.18 -8.88
N LYS A 133 0.29 -22.39 -8.31
CA LYS A 133 0.94 -22.72 -7.04
C LYS A 133 2.46 -22.55 -7.10
N ASP A 134 3.10 -22.97 -8.19
CA ASP A 134 4.55 -22.81 -8.39
C ASP A 134 4.98 -21.34 -8.45
N LYS A 135 4.07 -20.44 -8.84
CA LYS A 135 4.28 -18.98 -8.81
C LYS A 135 3.72 -18.31 -7.55
N ASN A 136 3.34 -19.07 -6.53
CA ASN A 136 2.74 -18.58 -5.30
C ASN A 136 1.47 -17.73 -5.55
N LEU A 137 0.70 -18.09 -6.59
CA LEU A 137 -0.61 -17.53 -6.90
C LEU A 137 -1.71 -18.47 -6.39
N ARG A 138 -2.76 -17.90 -5.83
CA ARG A 138 -3.97 -18.62 -5.43
C ARG A 138 -5.01 -18.53 -6.53
N VAL A 139 -5.86 -19.56 -6.66
CA VAL A 139 -6.97 -19.56 -7.62
C VAL A 139 -8.29 -19.60 -6.87
N ILE A 140 -9.12 -18.58 -7.10
CA ILE A 140 -10.49 -18.45 -6.60
C ILE A 140 -11.43 -18.73 -7.78
N LEU A 141 -12.46 -19.54 -7.57
CA LEU A 141 -13.53 -19.75 -8.56
C LEU A 141 -14.77 -18.92 -8.23
N ASP A 142 -15.42 -18.41 -9.27
CA ASP A 142 -16.75 -17.86 -9.16
C ASP A 142 -17.81 -18.96 -9.10
N PHE A 143 -18.72 -18.86 -8.14
CA PHE A 143 -19.74 -19.84 -7.86
C PHE A 143 -21.10 -19.14 -7.75
N VAL A 144 -22.07 -19.56 -8.55
CA VAL A 144 -23.40 -18.96 -8.63
C VAL A 144 -24.43 -19.89 -7.99
N PRO A 145 -24.66 -19.85 -6.67
CA PRO A 145 -25.53 -20.81 -5.96
C PRO A 145 -27.03 -20.62 -6.18
N ASN A 146 -27.44 -19.49 -6.77
CA ASN A 146 -28.84 -19.08 -6.84
C ASN A 146 -29.66 -19.93 -7.81
N HIS A 147 -29.10 -20.19 -9.00
CA HIS A 147 -29.83 -20.78 -10.11
C HIS A 147 -28.94 -21.77 -10.87
N THR A 148 -29.51 -22.43 -11.86
CA THR A 148 -28.77 -23.21 -12.87
C THR A 148 -29.30 -22.85 -14.24
N SER A 149 -28.64 -23.29 -15.30
CA SER A 149 -29.28 -23.35 -16.63
C SER A 149 -30.52 -24.25 -16.62
N ASN A 150 -31.55 -23.88 -17.38
CA ASN A 150 -32.68 -24.74 -17.73
C ASN A 150 -32.27 -25.97 -18.57
N GLU A 151 -31.04 -26.03 -19.07
CA GLU A 151 -30.44 -27.19 -19.73
C GLU A 151 -29.68 -28.12 -18.76
N SER A 152 -29.67 -27.81 -17.46
CA SER A 152 -29.07 -28.67 -16.43
C SER A 152 -29.85 -29.98 -16.26
N GLU A 153 -29.15 -31.03 -15.84
CA GLU A 153 -29.77 -32.30 -15.50
C GLU A 153 -30.82 -32.13 -14.39
N TRP A 154 -30.52 -31.27 -13.41
CA TRP A 154 -31.41 -30.95 -12.30
C TRP A 154 -32.74 -30.37 -12.80
N PHE A 155 -32.71 -29.37 -13.69
CA PHE A 155 -33.94 -28.76 -14.22
C PHE A 155 -34.70 -29.73 -15.13
N TYR A 156 -33.99 -30.43 -16.02
CA TYR A 156 -34.59 -31.40 -16.94
C TYR A 156 -35.48 -32.43 -16.21
N TRP A 157 -34.95 -33.00 -15.12
CA TRP A 157 -35.67 -33.98 -14.31
C TRP A 157 -36.70 -33.35 -13.36
N SER A 158 -36.40 -32.16 -12.83
CA SER A 158 -37.35 -31.38 -12.04
C SER A 158 -38.60 -31.09 -12.84
N GLU A 159 -38.48 -30.53 -14.04
CA GLU A 159 -39.59 -30.19 -14.93
C GLU A 159 -40.49 -31.41 -15.24
N ARG A 160 -39.90 -32.61 -15.34
CA ARG A 160 -40.62 -33.87 -15.61
C ARG A 160 -41.18 -34.58 -14.38
N GLY A 161 -41.04 -34.00 -13.19
CA GLY A 161 -41.61 -34.58 -11.97
C GLY A 161 -40.82 -35.76 -11.41
N HIS A 162 -39.54 -35.91 -11.75
CA HIS A 162 -38.72 -36.99 -11.19
C HIS A 162 -38.68 -36.91 -9.66
N LYS A 163 -38.86 -38.05 -8.97
CA LYS A 163 -39.06 -38.11 -7.52
C LYS A 163 -37.97 -37.39 -6.71
N LYS A 164 -36.70 -37.46 -7.16
CA LYS A 164 -35.56 -36.78 -6.51
C LYS A 164 -35.58 -35.27 -6.76
N TYR A 165 -35.80 -34.86 -8.02
CA TYR A 165 -35.54 -33.49 -8.49
C TYR A 165 -36.78 -32.60 -8.50
N LYS A 166 -37.98 -33.15 -8.32
CA LYS A 166 -39.27 -32.45 -8.49
C LYS A 166 -39.42 -31.16 -7.67
N ASP A 167 -38.66 -31.00 -6.59
CA ASP A 167 -38.69 -29.87 -5.67
C ASP A 167 -37.32 -29.16 -5.59
N TYR A 168 -36.43 -29.36 -6.58
CA TYR A 168 -35.12 -28.69 -6.66
C TYR A 168 -35.23 -27.22 -7.08
N TYR A 169 -36.36 -26.82 -7.67
CA TYR A 169 -36.63 -25.47 -8.15
C TYR A 169 -37.94 -24.95 -7.56
N VAL A 170 -38.11 -23.64 -7.59
CA VAL A 170 -39.31 -22.98 -7.09
C VAL A 170 -40.42 -23.06 -8.16
N TRP A 171 -41.45 -23.86 -7.89
CA TRP A 171 -42.59 -24.08 -8.78
C TRP A 171 -43.89 -23.52 -8.18
N SER A 172 -44.69 -22.86 -9.00
CA SER A 172 -46.04 -22.40 -8.64
C SER A 172 -47.07 -22.86 -9.66
N SER A 173 -48.27 -23.19 -9.17
CA SER A 173 -49.39 -23.51 -10.06
C SER A 173 -50.00 -22.26 -10.70
N GLY A 174 -49.55 -21.05 -10.37
CA GLY A 174 -50.16 -19.80 -10.84
C GLY A 174 -51.59 -19.58 -10.36
N ILE A 175 -52.23 -18.52 -10.83
CA ILE A 175 -53.62 -18.16 -10.51
C ILE A 175 -54.49 -18.34 -11.75
N GLU A 176 -55.66 -18.95 -11.61
CA GLU A 176 -56.62 -19.08 -12.72
C GLU A 176 -57.12 -17.69 -13.16
N CYS A 177 -57.14 -17.44 -14.48
CA CYS A 177 -57.63 -16.19 -15.06
C CYS A 177 -58.82 -16.46 -15.99
N ALA A 178 -59.80 -15.53 -15.97
CA ALA A 178 -61.07 -15.70 -16.66
C ALA A 178 -61.00 -15.47 -18.19
N ALA A 179 -59.99 -14.74 -18.68
CA ALA A 179 -59.73 -14.52 -20.11
C ALA A 179 -58.29 -14.06 -20.34
N GLY A 180 -57.69 -14.39 -21.50
CA GLY A 180 -56.42 -13.81 -21.95
C GLY A 180 -55.13 -14.53 -21.51
N CYS A 181 -55.22 -15.81 -21.11
CA CYS A 181 -54.08 -16.63 -20.66
C CYS A 181 -54.06 -18.03 -21.31
N ASP A 182 -54.45 -18.13 -22.59
CA ASP A 182 -54.72 -19.44 -23.20
C ASP A 182 -53.44 -20.28 -23.40
N ASP A 183 -52.28 -19.61 -23.56
CA ASP A 183 -50.96 -20.21 -23.74
C ASP A 183 -50.36 -20.82 -22.46
N THR A 184 -50.94 -20.51 -21.30
CA THR A 184 -50.54 -21.02 -19.98
C THR A 184 -51.61 -21.94 -19.37
N GLY A 185 -52.53 -22.45 -20.19
CA GLY A 185 -53.63 -23.30 -19.72
C GLY A 185 -54.64 -22.55 -18.86
N GLY A 186 -54.87 -21.26 -19.12
CA GLY A 186 -55.81 -20.42 -18.39
C GLY A 186 -55.26 -19.88 -17.07
N ARG A 187 -53.94 -19.70 -16.96
CA ARG A 187 -53.27 -19.32 -15.70
C ARG A 187 -52.34 -18.11 -15.85
N ARG A 188 -52.41 -17.16 -14.94
CA ARG A 188 -51.43 -16.05 -14.87
C ARG A 188 -50.35 -16.34 -13.81
N PRO A 189 -49.20 -15.64 -13.85
CA PRO A 189 -48.21 -15.68 -12.77
C PRO A 189 -48.85 -15.48 -11.39
N PRO A 190 -48.28 -16.12 -10.34
CA PRO A 190 -48.88 -16.13 -9.01
C PRO A 190 -48.83 -14.78 -8.29
N ASN A 191 -47.93 -13.89 -8.69
CA ASN A 191 -47.74 -12.55 -8.13
C ASN A 191 -47.09 -11.62 -9.18
N ASN A 192 -46.81 -10.38 -8.79
CA ASN A 192 -46.20 -9.34 -9.61
C ASN A 192 -44.66 -9.31 -9.59
N TRP A 193 -43.98 -10.35 -9.09
CA TRP A 193 -42.51 -10.32 -8.99
C TRP A 193 -41.86 -10.16 -10.37
N LEU A 194 -40.85 -9.29 -10.43
CA LEU A 194 -40.14 -8.91 -11.65
C LEU A 194 -38.74 -9.51 -11.69
N SER A 195 -38.30 -9.89 -12.90
CA SER A 195 -36.94 -10.32 -13.16
C SER A 195 -36.00 -9.11 -13.19
N VAL A 196 -34.76 -9.33 -12.76
CA VAL A 196 -33.68 -8.35 -12.81
C VAL A 196 -33.37 -7.88 -14.23
N PHE A 197 -33.56 -8.75 -15.21
CA PHE A 197 -33.36 -8.45 -16.63
C PHE A 197 -34.65 -8.05 -17.36
N GLY A 198 -35.69 -7.69 -16.60
CA GLY A 198 -36.96 -7.18 -17.10
C GLY A 198 -38.03 -8.25 -17.31
N GLY A 199 -39.29 -7.84 -17.21
CA GLY A 199 -40.45 -8.71 -17.33
C GLY A 199 -40.78 -9.49 -16.06
N SER A 200 -41.72 -10.44 -16.16
CA SER A 200 -42.12 -11.28 -15.02
C SER A 200 -40.99 -12.22 -14.62
N ALA A 201 -40.83 -12.45 -13.31
CA ALA A 201 -39.92 -13.47 -12.76
C ALA A 201 -40.49 -14.90 -12.81
N TRP A 202 -41.60 -15.10 -13.52
CA TRP A 202 -42.28 -16.39 -13.62
C TRP A 202 -42.44 -16.82 -15.07
N LYS A 203 -41.90 -17.98 -15.40
CA LYS A 203 -42.02 -18.58 -16.74
C LYS A 203 -42.85 -19.85 -16.70
N TRP A 204 -43.81 -19.96 -17.62
CA TRP A 204 -44.65 -21.16 -17.77
C TRP A 204 -43.87 -22.32 -18.42
N SER A 205 -43.91 -23.50 -17.78
CA SER A 205 -43.45 -24.75 -18.37
C SER A 205 -44.65 -25.53 -18.93
N GLY A 206 -44.67 -25.71 -20.25
CA GLY A 206 -45.66 -26.56 -20.92
C GLY A 206 -45.54 -28.05 -20.58
N ILE A 207 -44.39 -28.51 -20.06
CA ILE A 207 -44.18 -29.92 -19.67
C ILE A 207 -44.71 -30.15 -18.25
N ARG A 208 -44.34 -29.29 -17.30
CA ARG A 208 -44.75 -29.38 -15.89
C ARG A 208 -46.19 -28.87 -15.68
N GLN A 209 -46.71 -28.05 -16.61
CA GLN A 209 -47.98 -27.32 -16.48
C GLN A 209 -48.00 -26.44 -15.22
N LYS A 210 -46.87 -25.74 -14.97
CA LYS A 210 -46.63 -24.85 -13.83
C LYS A 210 -45.69 -23.72 -14.22
N PHE A 211 -45.71 -22.64 -13.45
CA PHE A 211 -44.69 -21.60 -13.51
C PHE A 211 -43.47 -22.00 -12.69
N TYR A 212 -42.27 -21.71 -13.18
CA TYR A 212 -41.04 -21.71 -12.39
C TYR A 212 -40.54 -20.27 -12.18
N TYR A 213 -39.91 -20.03 -11.03
CA TYR A 213 -39.33 -18.74 -10.69
C TYR A 213 -37.93 -18.59 -11.33
N HIS A 214 -37.60 -17.38 -11.75
CA HIS A 214 -36.27 -16.98 -12.19
C HIS A 214 -36.01 -15.52 -11.80
N ALA A 215 -35.02 -15.26 -10.95
CA ALA A 215 -34.65 -13.90 -10.60
C ALA A 215 -33.99 -13.15 -11.78
N PHE A 216 -33.34 -13.89 -12.68
CA PHE A 216 -32.59 -13.37 -13.82
C PHE A 216 -33.24 -13.81 -15.15
N LEU A 217 -32.50 -14.42 -16.08
CA LEU A 217 -33.05 -14.88 -17.35
C LEU A 217 -34.03 -16.04 -17.15
N ASP A 218 -34.99 -16.20 -18.08
CA ASP A 218 -35.89 -17.37 -18.06
C ASP A 218 -35.14 -18.71 -18.28
N SER A 219 -33.93 -18.64 -18.81
CA SER A 219 -32.98 -19.75 -18.91
C SER A 219 -32.18 -20.03 -17.63
N GLN A 220 -32.36 -19.22 -16.58
CA GLN A 220 -31.74 -19.35 -15.26
C GLN A 220 -32.80 -19.63 -14.17
N PRO A 221 -33.48 -20.79 -14.18
CA PRO A 221 -34.43 -21.16 -13.13
C PRO A 221 -33.77 -21.24 -11.75
N ASP A 222 -34.41 -20.63 -10.76
CA ASP A 222 -33.88 -20.51 -9.40
C ASP A 222 -34.06 -21.80 -8.59
N LEU A 223 -32.99 -22.15 -7.88
CA LEU A 223 -32.94 -23.31 -7.01
C LEU A 223 -33.76 -23.08 -5.75
N ASN A 224 -34.55 -24.08 -5.35
CA ASN A 224 -35.23 -24.07 -4.07
C ASN A 224 -34.23 -24.36 -2.95
N LEU A 225 -33.57 -23.33 -2.44
CA LEU A 225 -32.56 -23.43 -1.40
C LEU A 225 -33.12 -23.78 -0.02
N ARG A 226 -34.44 -23.88 0.17
CA ARG A 226 -35.05 -24.49 1.36
C ARG A 226 -35.04 -26.03 1.30
N ASN A 227 -34.77 -26.62 0.14
CA ASN A 227 -34.60 -28.05 -0.03
C ASN A 227 -33.19 -28.47 0.44
N LYS A 228 -33.13 -29.30 1.49
CA LYS A 228 -31.86 -29.79 2.06
C LYS A 228 -31.02 -30.60 1.07
N ASN A 229 -31.64 -31.27 0.11
CA ASN A 229 -30.90 -32.02 -0.92
C ASN A 229 -30.13 -31.06 -1.84
N VAL A 230 -30.76 -29.93 -2.22
CA VAL A 230 -30.10 -28.88 -3.01
C VAL A 230 -28.93 -28.27 -2.23
N GLN A 231 -29.13 -27.93 -0.95
CA GLN A 231 -28.05 -27.42 -0.10
C GLN A 231 -26.87 -28.38 0.00
N THR A 232 -27.16 -29.69 0.08
CA THR A 232 -26.13 -30.74 0.13
C THR A 232 -25.37 -30.84 -1.19
N GLU A 233 -26.08 -30.87 -2.33
CA GLU A 233 -25.41 -30.95 -3.64
C GLU A 233 -24.54 -29.71 -3.92
N LEU A 234 -24.95 -28.52 -3.48
CA LEU A 234 -24.09 -27.32 -3.58
C LEU A 234 -22.86 -27.40 -2.65
N GLN A 235 -22.97 -28.01 -1.47
CA GLN A 235 -21.80 -28.27 -0.62
C GLN A 235 -20.84 -29.27 -1.26
N ASP A 236 -21.37 -30.30 -1.93
CA ASP A 236 -20.59 -31.29 -2.67
C ASP A 236 -19.83 -30.64 -3.84
N VAL A 237 -20.43 -29.65 -4.51
CA VAL A 237 -19.76 -28.84 -5.54
C VAL A 237 -18.56 -28.09 -4.97
N LEU A 238 -18.72 -27.41 -3.82
CA LEU A 238 -17.61 -26.70 -3.18
C LEU A 238 -16.50 -27.68 -2.78
N GLU A 239 -16.88 -28.82 -2.20
CA GLU A 239 -15.95 -29.88 -1.80
C GLU A 239 -15.17 -30.44 -3.01
N PHE A 240 -15.83 -30.68 -4.15
CA PHE A 240 -15.21 -31.13 -5.38
C PHE A 240 -14.07 -30.20 -5.83
N TRP A 241 -14.31 -28.90 -5.90
CA TRP A 241 -13.30 -27.92 -6.35
C TRP A 241 -12.19 -27.70 -5.32
N LEU A 242 -12.50 -27.78 -4.02
CA LEU A 242 -11.49 -27.73 -2.95
C LEU A 242 -10.53 -28.92 -3.04
N GLN A 243 -11.03 -30.12 -3.37
CA GLN A 243 -10.19 -31.31 -3.60
C GLN A 243 -9.26 -31.14 -4.81
N LYS A 244 -9.66 -30.36 -5.81
CA LYS A 244 -8.83 -30.00 -6.97
C LYS A 244 -7.77 -28.92 -6.67
N GLY A 245 -7.78 -28.33 -5.48
CA GLY A 245 -6.77 -27.38 -5.03
C GLY A 245 -7.18 -25.90 -5.10
N VAL A 246 -8.45 -25.59 -5.34
CA VAL A 246 -8.99 -24.22 -5.30
C VAL A 246 -8.78 -23.59 -3.91
N ASP A 247 -8.45 -22.30 -3.88
CA ASP A 247 -8.12 -21.55 -2.67
C ASP A 247 -9.26 -20.77 -2.05
N GLY A 248 -10.40 -20.73 -2.74
CA GLY A 248 -11.60 -20.11 -2.25
C GLY A 248 -12.65 -19.91 -3.32
N PHE A 249 -13.76 -19.31 -2.93
CA PHE A 249 -14.85 -19.00 -3.82
C PHE A 249 -15.29 -17.56 -3.66
N ARG A 250 -15.63 -16.95 -4.79
CA ARG A 250 -16.60 -15.86 -4.83
C ARG A 250 -17.97 -16.50 -5.00
N ALA A 251 -18.92 -16.12 -4.15
CA ALA A 251 -20.30 -16.56 -4.29
C ALA A 251 -21.16 -15.40 -4.81
N ASP A 252 -21.77 -15.60 -5.98
CA ASP A 252 -22.54 -14.61 -6.75
C ASP A 252 -24.02 -14.59 -6.40
N ALA A 253 -24.70 -13.46 -6.63
CA ALA A 253 -26.16 -13.32 -6.55
C ALA A 253 -26.78 -13.74 -5.20
N LEU A 254 -26.04 -13.63 -4.10
CA LEU A 254 -26.47 -14.12 -2.78
C LEU A 254 -27.71 -13.41 -2.25
N LYS A 255 -27.91 -12.15 -2.65
CA LYS A 255 -29.08 -11.35 -2.30
C LYS A 255 -30.39 -11.99 -2.75
N PHE A 256 -30.38 -12.84 -3.79
CA PHE A 256 -31.57 -13.42 -4.44
C PHE A 256 -31.85 -14.88 -4.04
N MET A 257 -30.98 -15.50 -3.25
CA MET A 257 -31.02 -16.94 -2.92
C MET A 257 -32.31 -17.46 -2.26
N PHE A 258 -33.12 -16.57 -1.72
CA PHE A 258 -34.37 -16.94 -1.09
C PHE A 258 -35.43 -15.90 -1.45
N GLU A 259 -36.65 -16.38 -1.64
CA GLU A 259 -37.86 -15.58 -1.79
C GLU A 259 -38.85 -15.92 -0.67
N SER A 260 -39.92 -15.13 -0.55
CA SER A 260 -41.01 -15.40 0.38
C SER A 260 -41.63 -16.76 0.05
N PRO A 261 -41.83 -17.64 1.05
CA PRO A 261 -42.56 -18.89 0.81
C PRO A 261 -44.03 -18.64 0.44
N ASN A 262 -44.56 -17.45 0.75
CA ASN A 262 -45.91 -17.06 0.37
C ASN A 262 -45.92 -16.41 -1.03
N VAL A 263 -45.88 -17.25 -2.06
CA VAL A 263 -45.83 -16.81 -3.46
C VAL A 263 -47.14 -16.17 -3.97
N THR A 264 -48.17 -16.01 -3.12
CA THR A 264 -49.39 -15.26 -3.48
C THR A 264 -49.31 -13.77 -3.11
N GLU A 265 -48.28 -13.35 -2.41
CA GLU A 265 -48.07 -11.94 -2.05
C GLU A 265 -47.38 -11.18 -3.19
N ASP A 266 -47.90 -9.99 -3.47
CA ASP A 266 -47.31 -9.03 -4.40
C ASP A 266 -46.30 -8.15 -3.66
N GLU A 267 -45.20 -7.82 -4.34
CA GLU A 267 -44.27 -6.78 -3.90
C GLU A 267 -44.97 -5.41 -4.02
N THR A 268 -44.76 -4.54 -3.02
CA THR A 268 -45.34 -3.20 -2.98
C THR A 268 -44.37 -2.15 -3.50
N GLY A 269 -44.85 -1.17 -4.25
CA GLY A 269 -44.03 -0.03 -4.67
C GLY A 269 -43.14 -0.29 -5.89
N LEU A 270 -43.39 -1.37 -6.64
CA LEU A 270 -42.76 -1.61 -7.93
C LEU A 270 -43.27 -0.59 -8.97
N THR A 271 -42.37 -0.03 -9.77
CA THR A 271 -42.72 0.67 -11.00
C THR A 271 -42.63 -0.30 -12.19
N ASP A 272 -43.27 0.01 -13.33
CA ASP A 272 -43.25 -0.85 -14.53
C ASP A 272 -41.85 -1.00 -15.16
N THR A 273 -40.82 -0.32 -14.60
CA THR A 273 -39.44 -0.32 -15.08
C THR A 273 -38.50 -0.75 -13.97
N PHE A 274 -38.25 -2.06 -13.84
CA PHE A 274 -37.21 -2.55 -12.94
C PHE A 274 -35.82 -2.18 -13.47
N THR A 275 -35.07 -1.40 -12.69
CA THR A 275 -33.62 -1.22 -12.89
C THR A 275 -32.87 -1.77 -11.68
N TRP A 276 -31.62 -2.20 -11.85
CA TRP A 276 -30.75 -2.71 -10.79
C TRP A 276 -30.71 -1.84 -9.51
N ILE A 277 -30.98 -0.54 -9.64
CA ILE A 277 -31.01 0.44 -8.55
C ILE A 277 -32.27 0.30 -7.68
N GLU A 278 -33.35 -0.29 -8.19
CA GLU A 278 -34.63 -0.46 -7.50
C GLU A 278 -34.77 -1.82 -6.79
N ALA A 279 -33.78 -2.70 -6.92
CA ALA A 279 -33.75 -4.01 -6.24
C ALA A 279 -33.80 -3.90 -4.71
N ASP A 280 -33.60 -2.72 -4.12
CA ASP A 280 -33.72 -2.48 -2.67
C ASP A 280 -35.17 -2.25 -2.22
N ASN A 281 -36.13 -2.12 -3.13
CA ASN A 281 -37.57 -2.05 -2.82
C ASN A 281 -38.23 -3.45 -2.72
N HIS A 282 -37.46 -4.52 -2.91
CA HIS A 282 -37.95 -5.91 -2.93
C HIS A 282 -37.79 -6.58 -1.56
N ASN A 283 -38.85 -6.56 -0.76
CA ASN A 283 -38.81 -7.10 0.60
C ASN A 283 -39.12 -8.61 0.66
N LEU A 284 -39.76 -9.15 -0.38
CA LEU A 284 -40.14 -10.55 -0.45
C LEU A 284 -39.14 -11.40 -1.23
N THR A 285 -38.31 -10.79 -2.07
CA THR A 285 -37.44 -11.52 -3.01
C THR A 285 -35.95 -11.24 -2.82
N THR A 286 -35.56 -10.41 -1.84
CA THR A 286 -34.15 -10.09 -1.60
C THR A 286 -33.77 -10.02 -0.12
N ASN A 287 -32.50 -10.28 0.18
CA ASN A 287 -31.89 -10.11 1.52
C ASN A 287 -32.57 -10.88 2.66
N LEU A 288 -33.20 -12.02 2.36
CA LEU A 288 -33.82 -12.88 3.36
C LEU A 288 -32.77 -13.55 4.28
N PRO A 289 -33.03 -13.65 5.60
CA PRO A 289 -32.01 -14.01 6.59
C PRO A 289 -31.50 -15.46 6.49
N GLU A 290 -32.20 -16.34 5.77
CA GLU A 290 -31.77 -17.72 5.56
C GLU A 290 -30.41 -17.83 4.85
N VAL A 291 -30.03 -16.86 4.02
CA VAL A 291 -28.72 -16.79 3.32
C VAL A 291 -27.56 -16.99 4.28
N TYR A 292 -27.62 -16.33 5.45
CA TYR A 292 -26.56 -16.37 6.46
C TYR A 292 -26.31 -17.77 7.03
N ASN A 293 -27.36 -18.60 7.12
CA ASN A 293 -27.21 -19.99 7.58
C ASN A 293 -26.56 -20.88 6.52
N ILE A 294 -26.85 -20.62 5.23
CA ILE A 294 -26.18 -21.33 4.12
C ILE A 294 -24.69 -21.00 4.11
N LEU A 295 -24.33 -19.72 4.26
CA LEU A 295 -22.95 -19.27 4.32
C LEU A 295 -22.16 -19.92 5.46
N LYS A 296 -22.76 -20.07 6.65
CA LYS A 296 -22.14 -20.79 7.78
C LYS A 296 -21.84 -22.25 7.41
N GLY A 297 -22.76 -22.91 6.68
CA GLY A 297 -22.56 -24.25 6.15
C GLY A 297 -21.38 -24.33 5.18
N TRP A 298 -21.30 -23.42 4.20
CA TRP A 298 -20.19 -23.36 3.26
C TRP A 298 -18.86 -23.05 3.95
N ARG A 299 -18.85 -22.11 4.90
CA ARG A 299 -17.66 -21.80 5.70
C ARG A 299 -17.16 -23.04 6.44
N ALA A 300 -18.06 -23.86 6.98
CA ALA A 300 -17.70 -25.12 7.63
C ALA A 300 -17.05 -26.12 6.65
N VAL A 301 -17.53 -26.21 5.41
CA VAL A 301 -16.91 -27.03 4.35
C VAL A 301 -15.50 -26.53 4.05
N LEU A 302 -15.31 -25.25 3.77
CA LEU A 302 -13.99 -24.68 3.46
C LEU A 302 -13.00 -24.86 4.62
N ASN A 303 -13.46 -24.76 5.86
CA ASN A 303 -12.61 -24.95 7.05
C ASN A 303 -12.03 -26.37 7.17
N LYS A 304 -12.64 -27.39 6.52
CA LYS A 304 -12.04 -28.74 6.44
C LYS A 304 -10.74 -28.75 5.63
N TYR A 305 -10.58 -27.81 4.70
CA TYR A 305 -9.45 -27.72 3.77
C TYR A 305 -8.43 -26.64 4.17
N GLY A 306 -8.80 -25.71 5.04
CA GLY A 306 -7.89 -24.69 5.57
C GLY A 306 -8.63 -23.48 6.12
N LYS A 307 -8.11 -22.88 7.21
CA LYS A 307 -8.68 -21.64 7.79
C LYS A 307 -8.44 -20.42 6.90
N ASP A 308 -7.50 -20.50 5.98
CA ASP A 308 -7.14 -19.46 5.02
C ASP A 308 -7.87 -19.59 3.67
N LYS A 309 -8.77 -20.59 3.50
CA LYS A 309 -9.62 -20.70 2.31
C LYS A 309 -10.58 -19.51 2.25
N PHE A 310 -10.52 -18.77 1.14
CA PHE A 310 -11.21 -17.51 0.97
C PHE A 310 -12.69 -17.74 0.63
N LEU A 311 -13.60 -17.01 1.28
CA LEU A 311 -15.00 -16.98 0.92
C LEU A 311 -15.42 -15.52 0.88
N ILE A 312 -15.75 -15.07 -0.33
CA ILE A 312 -16.19 -13.70 -0.56
C ILE A 312 -17.58 -13.73 -1.21
N ALA A 313 -18.47 -12.89 -0.68
CA ALA A 313 -19.86 -12.79 -1.06
C ALA A 313 -20.06 -11.57 -1.97
N GLU A 314 -20.63 -11.75 -3.15
CA GLU A 314 -21.12 -10.62 -3.94
C GLU A 314 -22.53 -10.24 -3.48
N SER A 315 -22.69 -8.97 -3.12
CA SER A 315 -23.98 -8.34 -2.86
C SER A 315 -23.84 -6.82 -3.02
N TYR A 316 -24.63 -6.23 -3.91
CA TYR A 316 -24.71 -4.76 -4.07
C TYR A 316 -25.65 -4.13 -3.01
N GLY A 317 -25.51 -2.82 -2.76
CA GLY A 317 -26.45 -2.05 -1.93
C GLY A 317 -26.57 -2.44 -0.45
N ILE A 318 -25.57 -3.12 0.13
CA ILE A 318 -25.70 -3.64 1.49
C ILE A 318 -25.52 -2.56 2.56
N SER A 319 -26.44 -2.54 3.54
CA SER A 319 -26.29 -1.73 4.76
C SER A 319 -25.19 -2.29 5.66
N HIS A 320 -24.72 -1.48 6.62
CA HIS A 320 -23.75 -1.93 7.64
C HIS A 320 -24.26 -3.15 8.43
N GLU A 321 -25.57 -3.23 8.70
CA GLU A 321 -26.17 -4.38 9.38
C GLU A 321 -26.09 -5.66 8.54
N ILE A 322 -26.44 -5.57 7.25
CA ILE A 322 -26.37 -6.71 6.32
C ILE A 322 -24.91 -7.15 6.15
N ARG A 323 -23.99 -6.19 6.00
CA ARG A 323 -22.55 -6.43 5.92
C ARG A 323 -22.02 -7.20 7.13
N ASP A 324 -22.41 -6.80 8.33
CA ASP A 324 -21.95 -7.44 9.56
C ASP A 324 -22.48 -8.88 9.67
N LYS A 325 -23.73 -9.15 9.24
CA LYS A 325 -24.28 -10.51 9.14
C LYS A 325 -23.51 -11.42 8.18
N TYR A 326 -22.97 -10.90 7.07
CA TYR A 326 -22.08 -11.66 6.19
C TYR A 326 -20.79 -12.08 6.92
N TYR A 327 -20.14 -11.13 7.61
CA TYR A 327 -18.93 -11.43 8.40
C TYR A 327 -19.18 -12.44 9.51
N GLU A 328 -20.27 -12.30 10.26
CA GLU A 328 -20.69 -13.25 11.30
C GLU A 328 -20.97 -14.65 10.76
N SER A 329 -21.32 -14.75 9.48
CA SER A 329 -21.54 -16.02 8.78
C SER A 329 -20.26 -16.63 8.21
N GLY A 330 -19.12 -15.95 8.37
CA GLY A 330 -17.81 -16.41 7.92
C GLY A 330 -17.49 -16.12 6.46
N SER A 331 -18.22 -15.19 5.83
CA SER A 331 -17.95 -14.67 4.49
C SER A 331 -17.60 -13.19 4.56
N ILE A 332 -16.67 -12.75 3.71
CA ILE A 332 -16.39 -11.32 3.53
C ILE A 332 -17.34 -10.82 2.44
N PRO A 333 -18.14 -9.77 2.62
CA PRO A 333 -18.89 -9.19 1.49
C PRO A 333 -17.96 -8.32 0.63
N PHE A 334 -18.07 -8.41 -0.69
CA PHE A 334 -17.39 -7.49 -1.59
C PHE A 334 -17.84 -6.06 -1.34
N ASN A 335 -16.87 -5.16 -1.28
CA ASN A 335 -17.13 -3.74 -1.12
C ASN A 335 -17.06 -3.02 -2.47
N PHE A 336 -18.23 -2.82 -3.06
CA PHE A 336 -18.41 -2.08 -4.31
C PHE A 336 -18.61 -0.58 -4.12
N ALA A 337 -18.32 0.00 -2.95
CA ALA A 337 -18.55 1.41 -2.69
C ALA A 337 -17.84 2.35 -3.70
N LEU A 338 -16.65 1.96 -4.20
CA LEU A 338 -15.92 2.71 -5.23
C LEU A 338 -16.56 2.64 -6.62
N ILE A 339 -17.47 1.70 -6.83
CA ILE A 339 -18.26 1.54 -8.06
C ILE A 339 -19.63 2.20 -7.91
N GLN A 340 -20.36 1.90 -6.83
CA GLN A 340 -21.75 2.32 -6.64
C GLN A 340 -21.91 3.80 -6.25
N TYR A 341 -21.02 4.31 -5.39
CA TYR A 341 -21.21 5.61 -4.75
C TYR A 341 -20.28 6.70 -5.28
N LEU A 342 -19.30 6.34 -6.12
CA LEU A 342 -18.42 7.30 -6.78
C LEU A 342 -18.84 7.53 -8.22
N ASN A 343 -18.91 8.80 -8.62
CA ASN A 343 -19.24 9.22 -9.98
C ASN A 343 -18.40 10.47 -10.37
N LYS A 344 -18.55 10.94 -11.62
CA LYS A 344 -17.77 12.08 -12.17
C LYS A 344 -17.92 13.38 -11.38
N SER A 345 -19.01 13.58 -10.63
CA SER A 345 -19.24 14.79 -9.85
C SER A 345 -18.75 14.68 -8.40
N CYS A 346 -18.27 13.52 -7.97
CA CYS A 346 -17.78 13.30 -6.62
C CYS A 346 -16.48 14.08 -6.37
N THR A 347 -16.50 14.96 -5.38
CA THR A 347 -15.31 15.69 -4.89
C THR A 347 -14.43 14.79 -4.02
N ALA A 348 -13.22 15.23 -3.65
CA ALA A 348 -12.38 14.48 -2.72
C ALA A 348 -13.03 14.29 -1.34
N LEU A 349 -13.87 15.24 -0.91
CA LEU A 349 -14.67 15.10 0.33
C LEU A 349 -15.72 14.00 0.20
N CYS A 350 -16.42 13.96 -0.93
CA CYS A 350 -17.38 12.89 -1.25
C CYS A 350 -16.67 11.52 -1.24
N MET A 351 -15.50 11.40 -1.90
CA MET A 351 -14.70 10.17 -1.90
C MET A 351 -14.27 9.75 -0.50
N ARG A 352 -13.74 10.70 0.29
CA ARG A 352 -13.36 10.47 1.69
C ARG A 352 -14.54 9.93 2.50
N ASP A 353 -15.71 10.54 2.35
CA ASP A 353 -16.88 10.20 3.15
C ASP A 353 -17.42 8.81 2.79
N VAL A 354 -17.45 8.45 1.50
CA VAL A 354 -17.77 7.08 1.03
C VAL A 354 -16.81 6.05 1.60
N ILE A 355 -15.49 6.31 1.56
CA ILE A 355 -14.49 5.38 2.08
C ILE A 355 -14.59 5.27 3.61
N ARG A 356 -14.74 6.40 4.30
CA ARG A 356 -14.88 6.43 5.77
C ARG A 356 -16.12 5.69 6.22
N ASP A 357 -17.25 5.87 5.53
CA ASP A 357 -18.47 5.12 5.82
C ASP A 357 -18.25 3.62 5.59
N SER A 358 -17.64 3.23 4.46
CA SER A 358 -17.32 1.83 4.16
C SER A 358 -16.46 1.16 5.24
N LEU A 359 -15.52 1.91 5.84
CA LEU A 359 -14.66 1.44 6.93
C LEU A 359 -15.32 1.52 8.31
N GLY A 360 -16.40 2.28 8.44
CA GLY A 360 -17.12 2.51 9.69
C GLY A 360 -17.76 1.23 10.23
N GLY A 361 -17.69 1.04 11.54
CA GLY A 361 -18.39 -0.04 12.24
C GLY A 361 -17.84 -1.46 11.98
N LEU A 362 -16.68 -1.62 11.32
CA LEU A 362 -16.16 -2.95 10.99
C LEU A 362 -15.75 -3.81 12.20
N ASN A 363 -15.67 -3.29 13.44
CA ASN A 363 -15.48 -4.09 14.67
C ASN A 363 -14.39 -5.20 14.58
N SER A 364 -13.22 -4.89 14.00
CA SER A 364 -12.09 -5.82 13.72
C SER A 364 -12.21 -6.70 12.47
N ASN A 365 -13.33 -6.65 11.74
CA ASN A 365 -13.48 -7.28 10.42
C ASN A 365 -12.51 -6.67 9.40
N TRP A 366 -12.13 -7.49 8.42
CA TRP A 366 -11.12 -7.13 7.43
C TRP A 366 -11.76 -6.45 6.20
N PRO A 367 -11.45 -5.18 5.90
CA PRO A 367 -12.05 -4.50 4.75
C PRO A 367 -11.54 -5.06 3.43
N ASN A 368 -12.26 -4.76 2.37
CA ASN A 368 -11.81 -4.92 0.99
C ASN A 368 -12.35 -3.75 0.15
N PHE A 369 -11.84 -3.58 -1.06
CA PHE A 369 -12.33 -2.60 -2.03
C PHE A 369 -12.23 -3.18 -3.44
N VAL A 370 -13.28 -2.99 -4.23
CA VAL A 370 -13.33 -3.38 -5.64
C VAL A 370 -13.33 -2.13 -6.51
N LEU A 371 -12.41 -2.06 -7.47
CA LEU A 371 -12.29 -0.88 -8.34
C LEU A 371 -13.12 -0.99 -9.62
N GLY A 372 -13.26 -2.21 -10.15
CA GLY A 372 -14.01 -2.51 -11.36
C GLY A 372 -14.30 -4.01 -11.42
N ASN A 373 -15.15 -4.39 -12.38
CA ASN A 373 -15.51 -5.76 -12.67
C ASN A 373 -16.13 -5.84 -14.08
N HIS A 374 -16.61 -7.02 -14.46
CA HIS A 374 -17.23 -7.31 -15.75
C HIS A 374 -18.71 -6.90 -15.90
N ASP A 375 -19.30 -6.22 -14.91
CA ASP A 375 -20.70 -5.73 -14.95
C ASP A 375 -20.80 -4.20 -14.86
N ASN A 376 -19.66 -3.51 -14.79
CA ASN A 376 -19.61 -2.07 -14.61
C ASN A 376 -18.56 -1.47 -15.54
N SER A 377 -18.89 -0.34 -16.15
CA SER A 377 -17.97 0.44 -16.98
C SER A 377 -16.59 0.61 -16.33
N ARG A 378 -15.53 0.52 -17.14
CA ARG A 378 -14.14 0.64 -16.68
C ARG A 378 -13.87 2.02 -16.08
N VAL A 379 -12.93 2.09 -15.14
CA VAL A 379 -12.53 3.32 -14.41
C VAL A 379 -12.26 4.49 -15.36
N SER A 380 -11.57 4.23 -16.47
CA SER A 380 -11.25 5.27 -17.46
C SER A 380 -12.49 5.91 -18.09
N ASN A 381 -13.59 5.16 -18.22
CA ASN A 381 -14.85 5.66 -18.75
C ASN A 381 -15.67 6.35 -17.65
N ARG A 382 -15.67 5.76 -16.44
CA ARG A 382 -16.36 6.33 -15.27
C ARG A 382 -15.75 7.66 -14.79
N PHE A 383 -14.43 7.87 -14.89
CA PHE A 383 -13.78 9.05 -14.31
C PHE A 383 -12.82 9.80 -15.25
N GLY A 384 -12.48 9.21 -16.39
CA GLY A 384 -11.53 9.78 -17.36
C GLY A 384 -10.17 9.06 -17.33
N PRO A 385 -9.53 8.88 -18.50
CA PRO A 385 -8.30 8.09 -18.63
C PRO A 385 -7.11 8.64 -17.85
N GLU A 386 -7.09 9.94 -17.55
CA GLU A 386 -6.05 10.58 -16.75
C GLU A 386 -6.09 10.23 -15.26
N THR A 387 -7.20 9.67 -14.77
CA THR A 387 -7.39 9.38 -13.33
C THR A 387 -6.99 7.96 -12.92
N ILE A 388 -6.58 7.13 -13.87
CA ILE A 388 -6.32 5.69 -13.68
C ILE A 388 -5.26 5.46 -12.59
N ASP A 389 -4.16 6.21 -12.62
CA ASP A 389 -3.11 6.07 -11.61
C ASP A 389 -3.57 6.51 -10.21
N ALA A 390 -4.38 7.57 -10.10
CA ALA A 390 -4.95 7.99 -8.82
C ALA A 390 -5.90 6.91 -8.26
N PHE A 391 -6.72 6.27 -9.09
CA PHE A 391 -7.59 5.19 -8.65
C PHE A 391 -6.85 3.90 -8.29
N ASN A 392 -5.83 3.52 -9.06
CA ASN A 392 -4.95 2.40 -8.72
C ASN A 392 -4.17 2.68 -7.42
N MET A 393 -3.71 3.91 -7.22
CA MET A 393 -3.10 4.36 -5.97
C MET A 393 -4.10 4.23 -4.82
N LEU A 394 -5.31 4.79 -4.97
CA LEU A 394 -6.37 4.67 -3.97
C LEU A 394 -6.62 3.21 -3.59
N LEU A 395 -6.86 2.33 -4.56
CA LEU A 395 -7.11 0.91 -4.32
C LEU A 395 -5.95 0.23 -3.56
N LEU A 396 -4.71 0.42 -4.05
CA LEU A 396 -3.54 -0.29 -3.54
C LEU A 396 -2.95 0.33 -2.27
N THR A 397 -3.41 1.51 -1.84
CA THR A 397 -2.99 2.16 -0.58
C THR A 397 -4.11 2.32 0.44
N LEU A 398 -5.33 1.84 0.19
CA LEU A 398 -6.36 1.69 1.22
C LEU A 398 -6.10 0.44 2.11
N PRO A 399 -6.62 0.42 3.35
CA PRO A 399 -6.57 -0.77 4.20
C PRO A 399 -7.43 -1.90 3.60
N GLY A 400 -7.07 -3.15 3.88
CA GLY A 400 -7.88 -4.31 3.51
C GLY A 400 -7.33 -5.13 2.34
N THR A 401 -8.21 -5.72 1.54
CA THR A 401 -7.85 -6.51 0.35
C THR A 401 -8.27 -5.76 -0.93
N PRO A 402 -7.33 -5.38 -1.82
CA PRO A 402 -7.67 -4.75 -3.08
C PRO A 402 -8.09 -5.80 -4.11
N THR A 403 -9.19 -5.53 -4.81
CA THR A 403 -9.64 -6.32 -5.97
C THR A 403 -9.58 -5.47 -7.23
N SER A 404 -8.79 -5.91 -8.19
CA SER A 404 -8.56 -5.24 -9.46
C SER A 404 -9.09 -6.09 -10.61
N TYR A 405 -9.71 -5.47 -11.60
CA TYR A 405 -10.23 -6.13 -12.79
C TYR A 405 -9.25 -6.03 -13.94
N TYR A 406 -9.18 -7.07 -14.79
CA TYR A 406 -8.16 -7.11 -15.84
C TYR A 406 -8.20 -5.87 -16.74
N GLY A 407 -7.03 -5.33 -17.03
CA GLY A 407 -6.87 -4.13 -17.84
C GLY A 407 -6.84 -2.83 -17.02
N GLU A 408 -7.21 -2.82 -15.74
CA GLU A 408 -7.09 -1.63 -14.88
C GLU A 408 -5.64 -1.22 -14.68
N GLU A 409 -4.70 -2.18 -14.67
CA GLU A 409 -3.29 -1.92 -14.48
C GLU A 409 -2.63 -1.22 -15.68
N ILE A 410 -3.20 -1.38 -16.87
CA ILE A 410 -2.78 -0.69 -18.10
C ILE A 410 -3.74 0.44 -18.49
N GLY A 411 -4.86 0.60 -17.79
CA GLY A 411 -5.84 1.63 -18.10
C GLY A 411 -6.68 1.38 -19.35
N MET A 412 -7.10 0.12 -19.57
CA MET A 412 -8.06 -0.24 -20.62
C MET A 412 -9.33 0.59 -20.53
N ARG A 413 -9.94 0.83 -21.69
CA ARG A 413 -11.17 1.61 -21.85
C ARG A 413 -12.32 0.75 -22.33
N ASP A 414 -13.53 1.18 -22.01
CA ASP A 414 -14.74 0.61 -22.57
C ASP A 414 -14.67 0.63 -24.10
N THR A 415 -15.14 -0.44 -24.72
CA THR A 415 -15.16 -0.61 -26.17
C THR A 415 -16.58 -0.40 -26.67
N PHE A 416 -16.73 0.38 -27.73
CA PHE A 416 -18.03 0.62 -28.33
C PHE A 416 -18.41 -0.58 -29.22
N TYR A 417 -19.59 -1.13 -29.02
CA TYR A 417 -20.19 -2.14 -29.87
C TYR A 417 -21.54 -1.63 -30.36
N THR A 418 -21.83 -1.78 -31.64
CA THR A 418 -23.18 -1.55 -32.16
C THR A 418 -24.17 -2.60 -31.62
N TYR A 419 -25.48 -2.38 -31.78
CA TYR A 419 -26.50 -3.35 -31.38
C TYR A 419 -26.27 -4.73 -32.03
N ASN A 420 -25.87 -4.75 -33.30
CA ASN A 420 -25.59 -6.00 -34.03
C ASN A 420 -24.30 -6.71 -33.58
N GLU A 421 -23.36 -5.96 -33.02
CA GLU A 421 -22.12 -6.53 -32.47
C GLU A 421 -22.30 -7.00 -31.03
N THR A 422 -23.25 -6.42 -30.30
CA THR A 422 -23.59 -6.77 -28.91
C THR A 422 -23.97 -8.24 -28.82
N LYS A 423 -23.41 -8.90 -27.80
CA LYS A 423 -23.62 -10.30 -27.45
C LYS A 423 -24.32 -10.44 -26.10
N ASP A 424 -24.17 -9.47 -25.20
CA ASP A 424 -24.78 -9.53 -23.86
C ASP A 424 -26.30 -9.56 -23.93
N THR A 425 -26.88 -10.65 -23.45
CA THR A 425 -28.34 -10.85 -23.40
C THR A 425 -29.05 -9.74 -22.62
N ALA A 426 -28.42 -9.20 -21.56
CA ALA A 426 -28.99 -8.10 -20.79
C ALA A 426 -29.19 -6.84 -21.66
N GLY A 427 -28.24 -6.53 -22.56
CA GLY A 427 -28.39 -5.46 -23.54
C GLY A 427 -29.36 -5.79 -24.68
N LEU A 428 -29.33 -7.03 -25.18
CA LEU A 428 -30.16 -7.49 -26.30
C LEU A 428 -31.66 -7.58 -25.96
N ASN A 429 -32.02 -7.68 -24.68
CA ASN A 429 -33.41 -7.62 -24.22
C ASN A 429 -34.05 -6.23 -24.44
N TYR A 430 -33.24 -5.20 -24.74
CA TYR A 430 -33.68 -3.86 -25.04
C TYR A 430 -33.53 -3.55 -26.55
N ASN A 431 -34.15 -2.45 -26.99
CA ASN A 431 -34.07 -2.01 -28.37
C ASN A 431 -32.72 -1.34 -28.72
N GLU A 432 -32.49 -1.10 -30.01
CA GLU A 432 -31.27 -0.47 -30.55
C GLU A 432 -30.94 0.91 -29.96
N THR A 433 -31.89 1.62 -29.36
CA THR A 433 -31.63 2.91 -28.72
C THR A 433 -31.26 2.83 -27.25
N GLN A 434 -31.59 1.72 -26.57
CA GLN A 434 -31.43 1.56 -25.12
C GLN A 434 -30.41 0.49 -24.72
N TYR A 435 -30.02 -0.41 -25.63
CA TYR A 435 -29.12 -1.54 -25.31
C TYR A 435 -27.80 -1.13 -24.62
N MET A 436 -27.22 0.02 -24.98
CA MET A 436 -25.95 0.46 -24.38
C MET A 436 -26.05 0.81 -22.90
N GLU A 437 -27.24 1.17 -22.42
CA GLU A 437 -27.46 1.47 -20.99
C GLU A 437 -27.50 0.20 -20.14
N HIS A 438 -27.67 -0.97 -20.78
CA HIS A 438 -27.85 -2.26 -20.14
C HIS A 438 -26.78 -3.30 -20.51
N SER A 439 -26.08 -3.12 -21.63
CA SER A 439 -25.04 -4.04 -22.10
C SER A 439 -23.76 -3.88 -21.30
N ARG A 440 -23.20 -5.03 -20.91
CA ARG A 440 -21.91 -5.15 -20.20
C ARG A 440 -20.75 -5.55 -21.12
N ASP A 441 -21.00 -5.68 -22.42
CA ASP A 441 -19.94 -5.98 -23.39
C ASP A 441 -18.79 -4.94 -23.41
N PRO A 442 -19.03 -3.62 -23.25
CA PRO A 442 -17.96 -2.61 -23.32
C PRO A 442 -16.78 -2.86 -22.37
N GLU A 443 -17.04 -3.34 -21.16
CA GLU A 443 -16.06 -3.69 -20.14
C GLU A 443 -15.50 -5.12 -20.28
N ARG A 444 -16.05 -5.94 -21.20
CA ARG A 444 -15.65 -7.33 -21.46
C ARG A 444 -14.74 -7.49 -22.70
N SER A 445 -14.28 -6.40 -23.31
CA SER A 445 -13.40 -6.44 -24.48
C SER A 445 -12.06 -7.16 -24.24
N PRO A 446 -11.47 -7.84 -25.24
CA PRO A 446 -10.25 -8.60 -25.03
C PRO A 446 -9.06 -7.78 -24.52
N MET A 447 -8.24 -8.42 -23.68
CA MET A 447 -7.03 -7.86 -23.07
C MET A 447 -6.01 -7.39 -24.11
N GLN A 448 -5.36 -6.25 -23.84
CA GLN A 448 -4.43 -5.60 -24.78
C GLN A 448 -2.97 -5.94 -24.44
N TRP A 449 -2.44 -7.04 -24.96
CA TRP A 449 -1.09 -7.51 -24.68
C TRP A 449 -0.01 -6.75 -25.46
N ASP A 450 -0.22 -6.54 -26.76
CA ASP A 450 0.72 -5.85 -27.64
C ASP A 450 0.04 -5.06 -28.77
N ASP A 451 0.84 -4.56 -29.70
CA ASP A 451 0.45 -3.78 -30.88
C ASP A 451 0.20 -4.63 -32.14
N GLY A 452 0.23 -5.96 -32.00
CA GLY A 452 -0.01 -6.91 -33.09
C GLY A 452 -1.49 -7.18 -33.38
N LEU A 453 -1.74 -8.21 -34.19
CA LEU A 453 -3.10 -8.63 -34.54
C LEU A 453 -3.92 -8.89 -33.26
N ASN A 454 -5.12 -8.30 -33.21
CA ASN A 454 -6.03 -8.35 -32.05
C ASN A 454 -5.32 -8.07 -30.71
N ALA A 455 -4.35 -7.15 -30.68
CA ALA A 455 -3.55 -6.81 -29.52
C ALA A 455 -2.83 -7.99 -28.84
N GLY A 456 -2.50 -9.05 -29.59
CA GLY A 456 -1.85 -10.25 -29.07
C GLY A 456 -2.77 -11.15 -28.22
N PHE A 457 -4.07 -10.84 -28.16
CA PHE A 457 -5.07 -11.70 -27.51
C PHE A 457 -5.32 -12.99 -28.29
N SER A 458 -5.42 -12.93 -29.62
CA SER A 458 -5.73 -14.07 -30.50
C SER A 458 -5.20 -13.84 -31.91
N ASN A 459 -4.82 -14.88 -32.65
CA ASN A 459 -4.62 -14.78 -34.11
C ASN A 459 -5.90 -15.04 -34.91
N GLY A 460 -6.99 -15.47 -34.26
CA GLY A 460 -8.31 -15.72 -34.84
C GLY A 460 -9.17 -14.46 -34.93
N THR A 461 -10.49 -14.62 -35.01
CA THR A 461 -11.45 -13.50 -34.89
C THR A 461 -12.03 -13.49 -33.48
N PRO A 462 -11.68 -12.48 -32.65
CA PRO A 462 -12.18 -12.41 -31.28
C PRO A 462 -13.70 -12.39 -31.17
N TRP A 463 -14.24 -13.03 -30.13
CA TRP A 463 -15.68 -13.07 -29.86
C TRP A 463 -16.30 -11.67 -29.65
N LEU A 464 -15.51 -10.74 -29.11
CA LEU A 464 -15.72 -9.29 -29.12
C LEU A 464 -14.47 -8.62 -29.69
N HIS A 465 -14.64 -7.65 -30.58
CA HIS A 465 -13.49 -6.97 -31.17
C HIS A 465 -12.70 -6.15 -30.13
N VAL A 466 -11.39 -6.03 -30.33
CA VAL A 466 -10.50 -5.29 -29.41
C VAL A 466 -10.69 -3.79 -29.58
N ASN A 467 -10.63 -3.03 -28.47
CA ASN A 467 -10.67 -1.57 -28.54
C ASN A 467 -9.55 -1.01 -29.45
N HIS A 468 -9.91 -0.14 -30.39
CA HIS A 468 -8.99 0.43 -31.38
C HIS A 468 -7.76 1.15 -30.79
N ASN A 469 -7.81 1.55 -29.51
CA ASN A 469 -6.68 2.19 -28.84
C ASN A 469 -5.52 1.24 -28.48
N TYR A 470 -5.63 -0.07 -28.75
CA TYR A 470 -4.63 -1.06 -28.35
C TYR A 470 -3.23 -0.80 -28.94
N GLN A 471 -3.12 -0.08 -30.06
CA GLN A 471 -1.82 0.30 -30.63
C GLN A 471 -1.00 1.19 -29.70
N LEU A 472 -1.66 1.95 -28.82
CA LEU A 472 -1.03 2.87 -27.87
C LEU A 472 -1.12 2.35 -26.43
N ILE A 473 -2.24 1.74 -26.07
CA ILE A 473 -2.51 1.21 -24.74
C ILE A 473 -2.39 -0.31 -24.82
N ASN A 474 -1.23 -0.84 -24.47
CA ASN A 474 -1.02 -2.29 -24.35
C ASN A 474 0.13 -2.59 -23.38
N VAL A 475 0.18 -3.83 -22.89
CA VAL A 475 1.18 -4.29 -21.91
C VAL A 475 2.61 -4.11 -22.45
N LYS A 476 2.89 -4.52 -23.68
CA LYS A 476 4.23 -4.44 -24.30
C LYS A 476 4.75 -3.00 -24.35
N ALA A 477 3.95 -2.06 -24.85
CA ALA A 477 4.29 -0.65 -24.93
C ALA A 477 4.54 -0.06 -23.53
N GLN A 478 3.68 -0.39 -22.55
CA GLN A 478 3.83 0.12 -21.18
C GLN A 478 5.00 -0.49 -20.42
N LYS A 479 5.42 -1.73 -20.72
CA LYS A 479 6.66 -2.31 -20.19
C LYS A 479 7.90 -1.55 -20.71
N LEU A 480 7.90 -1.18 -21.99
CA LEU A 480 9.00 -0.47 -22.64
C LEU A 480 9.09 1.01 -22.27
N ALA A 481 7.95 1.68 -22.10
CA ALA A 481 7.89 3.11 -21.79
C ALA A 481 8.55 3.43 -20.44
N ASP A 482 9.33 4.51 -20.34
CA ASP A 482 9.99 4.93 -19.09
C ASP A 482 8.99 5.13 -17.94
N ARG A 483 7.82 5.68 -18.27
CA ARG A 483 6.68 5.90 -17.37
C ARG A 483 5.41 5.33 -18.00
N SER A 484 4.65 4.56 -17.23
CA SER A 484 3.39 3.93 -17.66
C SER A 484 2.52 3.56 -16.45
N HIS A 485 1.22 3.39 -16.68
CA HIS A 485 0.27 2.92 -15.66
C HIS A 485 0.71 1.58 -15.07
N LEU A 486 1.18 0.66 -15.92
CA LEU A 486 1.69 -0.64 -15.50
C LEU A 486 2.84 -0.52 -14.49
N LYS A 487 3.81 0.36 -14.76
CA LYS A 487 4.95 0.57 -13.85
C LYS A 487 4.51 1.21 -12.53
N VAL A 488 3.53 2.11 -12.56
CA VAL A 488 2.93 2.70 -11.34
C VAL A 488 2.23 1.61 -10.53
N TYR A 489 1.42 0.77 -11.16
CA TYR A 489 0.74 -0.36 -10.52
C TYR A 489 1.73 -1.31 -9.84
N GLN A 490 2.80 -1.72 -10.55
CA GLN A 490 3.84 -2.59 -9.99
C GLN A 490 4.55 -1.97 -8.79
N GLN A 491 4.84 -0.66 -8.84
CA GLN A 491 5.43 0.06 -7.71
C GLN A 491 4.50 0.08 -6.50
N LEU A 492 3.20 0.32 -6.71
CA LEU A 492 2.18 0.28 -5.66
C LEU A 492 2.01 -1.11 -5.06
N ALA A 493 1.95 -2.15 -5.91
CA ALA A 493 1.82 -3.54 -5.48
C ALA A 493 3.01 -3.97 -4.62
N LYS A 494 4.23 -3.56 -5.01
CA LYS A 494 5.44 -3.77 -4.21
C LYS A 494 5.40 -3.00 -2.90
N LEU A 495 5.02 -1.72 -2.93
CA LEU A 495 4.93 -0.88 -1.74
C LEU A 495 3.92 -1.42 -0.72
N ARG A 496 2.82 -2.02 -1.19
CA ARG A 496 1.78 -2.61 -0.33
C ARG A 496 2.30 -3.71 0.60
N GLN A 497 3.43 -4.34 0.27
CA GLN A 497 4.08 -5.32 1.14
C GLN A 497 4.76 -4.69 2.36
N ASP A 498 4.89 -3.36 2.41
CA ASP A 498 5.39 -2.65 3.59
C ASP A 498 4.39 -2.78 4.76
N PRO A 499 4.85 -3.00 6.00
CA PRO A 499 3.99 -3.12 7.17
C PRO A 499 2.94 -2.02 7.31
N ALA A 500 3.26 -0.77 6.89
CA ALA A 500 2.33 0.36 6.95
C ALA A 500 1.01 0.12 6.19
N PHE A 501 1.01 -0.74 5.16
CA PHE A 501 -0.17 -1.06 4.35
C PHE A 501 -0.87 -2.36 4.74
N THR A 502 -0.21 -3.21 5.55
CA THR A 502 -0.71 -4.55 5.96
C THR A 502 -1.60 -4.54 7.21
N HIS A 503 -2.03 -3.36 7.65
CA HIS A 503 -2.86 -3.16 8.83
C HIS A 503 -4.11 -2.31 8.51
N ASN A 504 -5.20 -2.55 9.24
CA ASN A 504 -6.46 -1.83 9.14
C ASN A 504 -6.46 -0.45 9.84
N SER A 505 -5.58 0.47 9.46
CA SER A 505 -5.75 1.90 9.77
C SER A 505 -5.49 2.78 8.58
N VAL A 506 -6.23 3.90 8.55
CA VAL A 506 -6.06 5.02 7.65
C VAL A 506 -6.44 6.27 8.42
N GLN A 507 -5.61 7.31 8.34
CA GLN A 507 -5.90 8.61 8.93
C GLN A 507 -6.06 9.63 7.82
N PHE A 508 -7.30 10.05 7.54
CA PHE A 508 -7.54 11.11 6.56
C PHE A 508 -6.98 12.45 7.05
N VAL A 509 -6.32 13.16 6.15
CA VAL A 509 -5.87 14.54 6.41
C VAL A 509 -7.07 15.47 6.29
N ASN A 510 -7.24 16.41 7.23
CA ASN A 510 -8.35 17.35 7.15
C ASN A 510 -8.14 18.30 5.98
N ILE A 511 -9.24 18.69 5.33
CA ILE A 511 -9.18 19.66 4.24
C ILE A 511 -8.66 21.03 4.69
N SER A 512 -8.85 21.40 5.97
CA SER A 512 -8.27 22.61 6.57
C SER A 512 -6.75 22.54 6.70
N ASP A 513 -6.21 21.33 6.75
CA ASP A 513 -4.78 21.06 6.87
C ASP A 513 -4.12 20.94 5.49
N VAL A 514 -4.92 21.01 4.42
CA VAL A 514 -4.51 21.16 3.04
C VAL A 514 -4.64 22.64 2.67
N GLY A 515 -3.52 23.34 2.49
CA GLY A 515 -3.54 24.76 2.06
C GLY A 515 -4.08 24.91 0.63
N GLY A 516 -4.93 25.92 0.40
CA GLY A 516 -5.61 26.16 -0.88
C GLY A 516 -7.09 25.74 -0.86
N ASN A 517 -7.94 26.38 -1.66
CA ASN A 517 -9.39 26.12 -1.71
C ASN A 517 -9.78 24.78 -2.40
N ASP A 518 -8.88 23.81 -2.43
CA ASP A 518 -8.97 22.66 -3.33
C ASP A 518 -9.69 21.48 -2.64
N LYS A 519 -11.03 21.50 -2.72
CA LYS A 519 -11.94 20.36 -2.40
C LYS A 519 -11.72 19.12 -3.28
N THR A 520 -10.66 19.12 -4.07
CA THR A 520 -10.30 18.14 -5.10
C THR A 520 -9.15 17.23 -4.67
N ILE A 521 -8.46 17.56 -3.58
CA ILE A 521 -7.35 16.76 -3.06
C ILE A 521 -7.83 15.76 -2.00
N LEU A 522 -7.63 14.47 -2.27
CA LEU A 522 -7.79 13.41 -1.28
C LEU A 522 -6.40 13.08 -0.71
N ALA A 523 -6.25 13.24 0.60
CA ALA A 523 -5.01 12.92 1.29
C ALA A 523 -5.25 12.10 2.57
N TYR A 524 -4.40 11.12 2.81
CA TYR A 524 -4.43 10.30 4.04
C TYR A 524 -3.07 9.71 4.38
N ILE A 525 -2.90 9.35 5.65
CA ILE A 525 -1.72 8.70 6.19
C ILE A 525 -1.97 7.20 6.36
N ARG A 526 -0.96 6.41 5.96
CA ARG A 526 -0.80 4.99 6.32
C ARG A 526 0.44 4.85 7.20
N ALA A 527 0.26 4.27 8.38
CA ALA A 527 1.34 3.99 9.31
C ALA A 527 0.92 2.88 10.27
N GLN A 528 1.91 2.16 10.80
CA GLN A 528 1.77 1.23 11.89
C GLN A 528 2.89 1.48 12.92
N LYS A 529 2.71 1.00 14.14
CA LYS A 529 3.79 1.02 15.15
C LYS A 529 5.03 0.36 14.56
N ASN A 530 6.18 1.05 14.65
CA ASN A 530 7.48 0.61 14.14
C ASN A 530 7.58 0.43 12.60
N SER A 531 6.66 1.00 11.81
CA SER A 531 6.78 1.08 10.35
C SER A 531 7.15 2.50 9.90
N ASP A 532 7.53 2.62 8.62
CA ASP A 532 7.56 3.91 7.96
C ASP A 532 6.16 4.55 7.93
N LYS A 533 6.12 5.89 7.88
CA LYS A 533 4.89 6.67 7.73
C LYS A 533 4.77 7.13 6.28
N TYR A 534 3.63 6.86 5.65
CA TYR A 534 3.36 7.27 4.28
C TYR A 534 2.18 8.23 4.20
N LEU A 535 2.37 9.35 3.50
CA LEU A 535 1.32 10.23 3.04
C LEU A 535 0.95 9.85 1.61
N VAL A 536 -0.31 9.53 1.40
CA VAL A 536 -0.90 9.34 0.07
C VAL A 536 -1.69 10.58 -0.26
N VAL A 537 -1.45 11.17 -1.43
CA VAL A 537 -2.17 12.36 -1.91
C VAL A 537 -2.54 12.19 -3.38
N MET A 538 -3.79 12.51 -3.73
CA MET A 538 -4.33 12.37 -5.07
C MET A 538 -5.19 13.58 -5.44
N ASN A 539 -5.02 14.08 -6.66
CA ASN A 539 -5.85 15.15 -7.22
C ASN A 539 -6.94 14.59 -8.13
N PHE A 540 -8.18 14.59 -7.66
CA PHE A 540 -9.36 14.20 -8.44
C PHE A 540 -10.07 15.41 -9.09
N GLY A 541 -9.50 16.60 -8.98
CA GLY A 541 -10.02 17.82 -9.59
C GLY A 541 -9.79 17.89 -11.09
N HIS A 542 -10.57 18.72 -11.77
CA HIS A 542 -10.43 18.92 -13.21
C HIS A 542 -9.26 19.86 -13.60
N GLN A 543 -8.57 20.44 -12.63
CA GLN A 543 -7.49 21.42 -12.81
C GLN A 543 -6.24 21.04 -11.99
N TYR A 544 -5.12 21.72 -12.28
CA TYR A 544 -3.92 21.66 -11.44
C TYR A 544 -4.23 22.21 -10.05
N ALA A 545 -3.78 21.50 -9.02
CA ALA A 545 -3.69 22.02 -7.67
C ALA A 545 -2.26 22.51 -7.45
N ASN A 546 -2.09 23.80 -7.20
CA ASN A 546 -0.79 24.45 -7.05
C ASN A 546 -0.61 24.94 -5.61
N ASN A 547 0.63 24.91 -5.11
CA ASN A 547 0.99 25.35 -3.76
C ASN A 547 0.14 24.65 -2.68
N VAL A 548 -0.13 23.36 -2.86
CA VAL A 548 -0.86 22.55 -1.88
C VAL A 548 0.06 22.34 -0.69
N ASP A 549 -0.30 22.91 0.46
CA ASP A 549 0.41 22.69 1.72
C ASP A 549 -0.10 21.39 2.36
N LEU A 550 0.72 20.34 2.33
CA LEU A 550 0.48 19.05 2.95
C LEU A 550 1.25 18.87 4.26
N SER A 551 2.06 19.86 4.66
CA SER A 551 3.01 19.73 5.78
C SER A 551 2.32 19.53 7.12
N LYS A 552 1.19 20.23 7.34
CA LYS A 552 0.36 20.10 8.54
C LYS A 552 -0.25 18.70 8.65
N GLY A 553 -0.86 18.21 7.57
CA GLY A 553 -1.43 16.87 7.51
C GLY A 553 -0.39 15.75 7.65
N ALA A 554 0.81 15.95 7.09
CA ALA A 554 1.93 15.03 7.21
C ALA A 554 2.57 15.05 8.61
N GLY A 555 2.50 16.18 9.31
CA GLY A 555 3.31 16.44 10.51
C GLY A 555 4.81 16.52 10.21
N SER A 556 5.17 16.94 8.99
CA SER A 556 6.56 17.13 8.55
C SER A 556 6.60 18.10 7.37
N GLU A 557 7.69 18.86 7.26
CA GLU A 557 7.89 19.78 6.14
C GLU A 557 8.49 19.09 4.91
N ASN A 558 9.08 17.89 5.09
CA ASN A 558 9.80 17.21 4.01
C ASN A 558 9.34 15.75 3.88
N GLY A 559 9.27 15.28 2.63
CA GLY A 559 8.95 13.90 2.32
C GLY A 559 9.71 13.39 1.11
N MET A 560 9.91 12.08 1.03
CA MET A 560 10.49 11.42 -0.14
C MET A 560 9.37 10.78 -0.96
N VAL A 561 9.24 11.15 -2.23
CA VAL A 561 8.27 10.52 -3.13
C VAL A 561 8.75 9.09 -3.46
N VAL A 562 7.98 8.09 -3.02
CA VAL A 562 8.30 6.66 -3.26
C VAL A 562 7.55 6.09 -4.46
N VAL A 563 6.35 6.59 -4.74
CA VAL A 563 5.55 6.23 -5.92
C VAL A 563 4.89 7.49 -6.47
N ASN A 564 4.81 7.57 -7.79
CA ASN A 564 4.36 8.77 -8.48
C ASN A 564 3.65 8.41 -9.78
N ALA A 565 2.45 8.93 -9.95
CA ALA A 565 1.73 8.89 -11.22
C ALA A 565 2.41 9.81 -12.24
N MET A 566 3.09 9.22 -13.23
CA MET A 566 3.51 9.89 -14.48
C MET A 566 4.34 11.19 -14.39
N SER A 567 4.82 11.64 -13.23
CA SER A 567 5.64 12.87 -13.10
C SER A 567 7.13 12.62 -12.81
N ALA A 568 7.94 13.69 -12.81
CA ALA A 568 9.40 13.63 -12.73
C ALA A 568 9.97 13.31 -11.32
N TYR A 569 9.16 13.43 -10.26
CA TYR A 569 9.61 13.42 -8.86
C TYR A 569 10.05 12.06 -8.28
N GLN A 570 10.51 11.09 -9.09
CA GLN A 570 10.77 9.74 -8.55
C GLN A 570 11.97 9.72 -7.60
N LYS A 571 11.74 9.34 -6.32
CA LYS A 571 12.73 9.36 -5.24
C LYS A 571 13.31 10.75 -4.95
N GLU A 572 12.56 11.79 -5.27
CA GLU A 572 12.95 13.14 -4.95
C GLU A 572 12.43 13.50 -3.55
N MET A 573 13.29 14.21 -2.81
CA MET A 573 12.88 14.92 -1.61
C MET A 573 12.09 16.15 -2.04
N ILE A 574 10.88 16.30 -1.52
CA ILE A 574 9.99 17.42 -1.83
C ILE A 574 9.64 18.20 -0.57
N ASP A 575 9.46 19.51 -0.74
CA ASP A 575 8.89 20.39 0.27
C ASP A 575 7.37 20.21 0.30
N LEU A 576 6.85 19.74 1.43
CA LEU A 576 5.43 19.48 1.62
C LEU A 576 4.61 20.76 1.81
N LYS A 577 5.24 21.93 1.98
CA LYS A 577 4.52 23.22 2.04
C LYS A 577 4.05 23.70 0.68
N SER A 578 4.64 23.20 -0.41
CA SER A 578 4.32 23.64 -1.77
C SER A 578 4.40 22.48 -2.76
N VAL A 579 3.33 21.67 -2.78
CA VAL A 579 3.19 20.56 -3.73
C VAL A 579 2.28 20.98 -4.89
N THR A 580 2.69 20.62 -6.11
CA THR A 580 1.87 20.78 -7.32
C THR A 580 1.43 19.42 -7.83
N LEU A 581 0.12 19.26 -8.07
CA LEU A 581 -0.50 18.04 -8.59
C LEU A 581 -1.32 18.37 -9.83
N SER A 582 -1.00 17.71 -10.94
CA SER A 582 -1.86 17.71 -12.15
C SER A 582 -3.13 16.89 -11.93
N ARG A 583 -4.11 17.02 -12.84
CA ARG A 583 -5.36 16.26 -12.80
C ARG A 583 -5.08 14.76 -12.87
N GLY A 584 -5.67 13.98 -11.95
CA GLY A 584 -5.51 12.53 -11.90
C GLY A 584 -4.15 12.07 -11.37
N GLN A 585 -3.29 13.00 -10.94
CA GLN A 585 -1.99 12.68 -10.39
C GLN A 585 -2.11 12.28 -8.91
N GLY A 586 -1.42 11.21 -8.55
CA GLY A 586 -1.20 10.79 -7.17
C GLY A 586 0.28 10.70 -6.83
N LEU A 587 0.61 10.96 -5.56
CA LEU A 587 1.92 10.73 -4.96
C LEU A 587 1.77 9.88 -3.70
N VAL A 588 2.66 8.91 -3.53
CA VAL A 588 2.91 8.27 -2.25
C VAL A 588 4.25 8.76 -1.72
N ILE A 589 4.22 9.37 -0.55
CA ILE A 589 5.34 10.10 0.04
C ILE A 589 5.69 9.44 1.36
N LYS A 590 6.92 8.95 1.50
CA LYS A 590 7.47 8.58 2.80
C LYS A 590 7.73 9.86 3.60
N VAL A 591 7.00 10.03 4.70
CA VAL A 591 7.13 11.17 5.60
C VAL A 591 8.43 11.02 6.37
N MET A 592 9.30 12.01 6.32
CA MET A 592 10.55 11.99 7.06
C MET A 592 10.31 12.56 8.45
N CYS A 593 10.62 11.79 9.49
CA CYS A 593 10.74 12.36 10.84
C CYS A 593 11.97 13.28 10.90
N GLU A 594 12.03 14.23 11.84
CA GLU A 594 13.17 15.14 12.01
C GLU A 594 14.52 14.39 12.17
N THR A 595 14.48 13.13 12.61
CA THR A 595 15.63 12.22 12.68
C THR A 595 16.00 11.59 11.33
N ASP A 596 15.04 11.34 10.43
CA ASP A 596 15.24 10.70 9.13
C ASP A 596 15.64 11.69 8.03
N ALA A 597 15.24 12.96 8.16
CA ALA A 597 15.71 14.04 7.27
C ALA A 597 17.26 14.21 7.32
N MET A 598 17.91 13.62 8.33
CA MET A 598 19.37 13.55 8.47
C MET A 598 20.01 12.28 7.89
N ALA A 599 19.23 11.29 7.41
CA ALA A 599 19.67 9.91 7.17
C ALA A 599 20.03 9.55 5.71
N HIS A 600 19.92 10.47 4.73
CA HIS A 600 20.46 10.24 3.37
C HIS A 600 21.96 10.57 3.25
N ARG A 601 22.73 10.02 4.19
CA ARG A 601 24.17 9.76 4.01
C ARG A 601 24.42 8.33 4.53
N PRO A 602 25.25 7.50 3.89
CA PRO A 602 25.49 6.14 4.33
C PRO A 602 25.91 6.16 5.82
N HIS A 603 25.08 5.60 6.70
CA HIS A 603 25.42 5.51 8.11
C HIS A 603 26.61 4.57 8.26
N ALA A 604 27.68 5.05 8.89
CA ALA A 604 28.73 4.20 9.40
C ALA A 604 28.14 3.35 10.54
N PHE A 605 27.95 2.05 10.30
CA PHE A 605 27.51 1.10 11.31
C PHE A 605 28.64 0.79 12.32
N GLY A 606 28.27 0.44 13.55
CA GLY A 606 29.21 0.00 14.59
C GLY A 606 29.86 1.12 15.42
N LEU A 607 31.10 0.91 15.87
CA LEU A 607 31.85 1.83 16.76
C LEU A 607 31.87 3.29 16.23
N THR A 608 31.84 3.48 14.91
CA THR A 608 31.90 4.80 14.26
C THR A 608 30.67 5.66 14.56
N GLY A 609 29.47 5.07 14.64
CA GLY A 609 28.23 5.79 14.97
C GLY A 609 28.11 6.16 16.46
N GLU A 610 28.71 5.36 17.34
CA GLU A 610 28.81 5.69 18.77
C GLU A 610 29.81 6.83 19.02
N VAL A 611 30.93 6.84 18.29
CA VAL A 611 31.91 7.94 18.32
C VAL A 611 31.28 9.24 17.81
N GLN A 612 30.51 9.23 16.72
CA GLN A 612 29.82 10.44 16.24
C GLN A 612 28.77 10.97 17.21
N ARG A 613 28.02 10.11 17.91
CA ARG A 613 27.09 10.55 18.98
C ARG A 613 27.82 11.18 20.16
N LYS A 614 28.96 10.60 20.58
CA LYS A 614 29.82 11.17 21.63
C LYS A 614 30.51 12.47 21.22
N ILE A 615 30.72 12.70 19.92
CA ILE A 615 31.25 13.96 19.38
C ILE A 615 30.14 15.03 19.37
N LYS A 616 28.94 14.71 18.86
CA LYS A 616 27.80 15.65 18.84
C LYS A 616 27.36 16.10 20.23
N GLY A 617 27.38 15.20 21.22
CA GLY A 617 27.07 15.55 22.62
C GLY A 617 28.09 16.46 23.31
N LYS A 618 29.21 16.83 22.64
CA LYS A 618 30.21 17.78 23.15
C LYS A 618 30.06 19.18 22.55
N TYR A 619 29.06 19.42 21.70
CA TYR A 619 28.79 20.75 21.19
C TYR A 619 28.26 21.64 22.31
N SER A 620 28.84 22.83 22.47
CA SER A 620 28.48 23.78 23.52
C SER A 620 27.95 25.05 22.84
N GLU A 621 26.68 25.34 23.06
CA GLU A 621 26.02 26.54 22.55
C GLU A 621 26.61 27.82 23.16
N GLU A 622 27.13 27.75 24.39
CA GLU A 622 27.85 28.85 25.03
C GLU A 622 29.17 29.17 24.30
N LEU A 623 29.94 28.15 23.93
CA LEU A 623 31.16 28.35 23.13
C LEU A 623 30.84 28.80 21.70
N GLU A 624 29.78 28.27 21.09
CA GLU A 624 29.31 28.77 19.79
C GLU A 624 29.01 30.27 19.86
N GLN A 625 28.24 30.70 20.86
CA GLN A 625 27.88 32.10 21.04
C GLN A 625 29.14 32.96 21.19
N GLY A 626 30.10 32.55 22.02
CA GLY A 626 31.37 33.26 22.16
C GLY A 626 32.16 33.36 20.84
N ALA A 627 32.19 32.30 20.05
CA ALA A 627 32.81 32.32 18.73
C ALA A 627 32.07 33.25 17.73
N ARG A 628 30.73 33.21 17.73
CA ARG A 628 29.87 34.07 16.90
C ARG A 628 30.12 35.54 17.23
N THR A 629 29.95 35.92 18.50
CA THR A 629 30.11 37.32 18.95
C THR A 629 31.51 37.84 18.64
N TRP A 630 32.54 37.00 18.76
CA TRP A 630 33.90 37.40 18.40
C TRP A 630 34.06 37.65 16.90
N ILE A 631 33.54 36.78 16.04
CA ILE A 631 33.61 36.96 14.58
C ILE A 631 32.87 38.24 14.17
N GLU A 632 31.66 38.44 14.69
CA GLU A 632 30.83 39.63 14.44
C GLU A 632 31.55 40.90 14.89
N ALA A 633 32.20 40.89 16.05
CA ALA A 633 32.95 42.03 16.58
C ALA A 633 34.26 42.33 15.83
N VAL A 634 34.95 41.31 15.31
CA VAL A 634 36.17 41.52 14.50
C VAL A 634 35.83 42.04 13.10
N LEU A 635 34.72 41.60 12.53
CA LEU A 635 34.33 41.95 11.16
C LEU A 635 33.37 43.14 11.07
N GLU A 636 32.80 43.59 12.18
CA GLU A 636 31.74 44.60 12.25
C GLU A 636 30.53 44.24 11.36
N ILE A 637 30.12 42.96 11.40
CA ILE A 637 28.96 42.42 10.66
C ILE A 637 28.02 41.65 11.57
N GLU A 638 26.77 41.46 11.13
CA GLU A 638 25.87 40.44 11.67
C GLU A 638 25.98 39.17 10.83
N LEU A 639 26.27 38.01 11.45
CA LEU A 639 26.38 36.74 10.72
C LEU A 639 25.01 36.25 10.23
N VAL A 640 23.95 36.56 10.99
CA VAL A 640 22.56 36.28 10.65
C VAL A 640 21.74 37.55 10.94
N PRO A 641 21.25 38.26 9.91
CA PRO A 641 20.53 39.51 10.11
C PRO A 641 19.33 39.35 11.04
N GLY A 642 19.24 40.19 12.07
CA GLY A 642 18.11 40.20 13.01
C GLY A 642 18.12 39.09 14.08
N ALA A 643 19.19 38.30 14.18
CA ALA A 643 19.34 37.32 15.26
C ALA A 643 19.82 37.97 16.55
N ASP A 644 19.15 37.69 17.68
CA ASP A 644 19.53 38.20 19.01
C ASP A 644 20.99 37.87 19.35
N PRO A 645 21.85 38.87 19.66
CA PRO A 645 23.24 38.65 20.05
C PRO A 645 23.40 37.84 21.34
N ASN A 646 22.39 37.85 22.22
CA ASN A 646 22.43 37.17 23.51
C ASN A 646 21.93 35.72 23.47
N THR A 647 21.50 35.24 22.30
CA THR A 647 20.99 33.89 22.12
C THR A 647 21.88 33.11 21.12
N PRO A 648 22.28 31.86 21.44
CA PRO A 648 22.98 30.99 20.48
C PRO A 648 22.18 30.80 19.19
N LEU A 649 22.84 30.72 18.03
CA LEU A 649 22.17 30.45 16.75
C LEU A 649 21.78 28.97 16.63
N GLY A 650 22.50 28.11 17.34
CA GLY A 650 22.41 26.67 17.22
C GLY A 650 23.29 26.16 16.08
N GLU A 651 23.71 24.90 16.21
CA GLU A 651 24.75 24.28 15.39
C GLU A 651 24.52 24.45 13.87
N ARG A 652 23.26 24.41 13.43
CA ARG A 652 22.90 24.52 12.00
C ARG A 652 23.06 25.95 11.46
N ALA A 653 22.46 26.93 12.12
CA ALA A 653 22.47 28.31 11.65
C ALA A 653 23.88 28.91 11.73
N PHE A 654 24.65 28.55 12.77
CA PHE A 654 26.07 28.92 12.86
C PHE A 654 26.92 28.25 11.77
N GLN A 655 26.65 27.00 11.41
CA GLN A 655 27.34 26.34 10.31
C GLN A 655 27.03 27.01 8.97
N GLU A 656 25.75 27.30 8.69
CA GLU A 656 25.32 27.89 7.43
C GLU A 656 25.93 29.29 7.19
N SER A 657 26.08 30.10 8.24
CA SER A 657 26.71 31.44 8.14
C SER A 657 28.21 31.39 7.81
N LEU A 658 28.90 30.29 8.14
CA LEU A 658 30.33 30.11 7.87
C LEU A 658 30.62 29.19 6.65
N LYS A 659 29.62 28.45 6.17
CA LYS A 659 29.76 27.35 5.20
C LYS A 659 30.40 27.73 3.87
N ASN A 660 30.19 28.95 3.39
CA ASN A 660 30.77 29.40 2.12
C ASN A 660 32.27 29.77 2.24
N GLY A 661 32.81 29.78 3.46
CA GLY A 661 34.20 30.12 3.76
C GLY A 661 34.57 31.59 3.58
N VAL A 662 33.67 32.44 3.05
CA VAL A 662 33.93 33.86 2.76
C VAL A 662 34.14 34.64 4.05
N VAL A 663 33.24 34.45 5.03
CA VAL A 663 33.34 35.08 6.35
C VAL A 663 34.67 34.75 7.03
N LEU A 664 35.07 33.47 7.01
CA LEU A 664 36.32 33.03 7.60
C LEU A 664 37.55 33.61 6.88
N CYS A 665 37.50 33.69 5.55
CA CYS A 665 38.58 34.33 4.80
C CYS A 665 38.71 35.82 5.12
N ASN A 666 37.57 36.52 5.23
CA ASN A 666 37.54 37.92 5.65
C ASN A 666 38.08 38.08 7.06
N LEU A 667 37.67 37.22 8.00
CA LEU A 667 38.16 37.21 9.37
C LEU A 667 39.69 37.16 9.44
N MET A 668 40.29 36.24 8.68
CA MET A 668 41.74 36.10 8.63
C MET A 668 42.43 37.32 7.99
N ASN A 669 41.85 37.89 6.94
CA ASN A 669 42.39 39.10 6.31
C ASN A 669 42.26 40.35 7.20
N THR A 670 41.24 40.42 8.07
CA THR A 670 41.15 41.48 9.09
C THR A 670 42.19 41.31 10.19
N ILE A 671 42.44 40.06 10.63
CA ILE A 671 43.46 39.76 11.65
C ILE A 671 44.89 39.98 11.12
N LYS A 672 45.16 39.56 9.88
CA LYS A 672 46.45 39.75 9.22
C LYS A 672 46.20 40.08 7.73
N PRO A 673 46.26 41.37 7.35
CA PRO A 673 46.04 41.81 5.99
C PRO A 673 46.92 41.05 4.97
N GLY A 674 46.30 40.64 3.87
CA GLY A 674 46.98 39.95 2.77
C GLY A 674 47.22 38.45 2.97
N SER A 675 46.67 37.83 4.02
CA SER A 675 46.80 36.40 4.28
C SER A 675 46.15 35.54 3.19
N ILE A 676 45.03 35.99 2.62
CA ILE A 676 44.28 35.29 1.56
C ILE A 676 44.02 36.27 0.41
N LYS A 677 44.67 36.02 -0.74
CA LYS A 677 44.66 36.95 -1.89
C LYS A 677 43.39 36.90 -2.74
N LYS A 678 42.71 35.75 -2.82
CA LYS A 678 41.53 35.54 -3.67
C LYS A 678 40.46 34.80 -2.88
N ILE A 679 39.31 35.45 -2.71
CA ILE A 679 38.12 34.90 -2.04
C ILE A 679 37.03 34.71 -3.10
N ASN A 680 36.49 33.50 -3.23
CA ASN A 680 35.49 33.21 -4.23
C ASN A 680 34.07 33.45 -3.69
N GLN A 681 33.23 34.17 -4.41
CA GLN A 681 31.83 34.47 -4.03
C GLN A 681 30.81 33.50 -4.64
N SER A 682 31.25 32.49 -5.41
CA SER A 682 30.37 31.53 -6.05
C SER A 682 29.75 30.55 -5.05
N ASN A 683 28.47 30.25 -5.24
CA ASN A 683 27.76 29.23 -4.47
C ASN A 683 28.07 27.78 -4.91
N MET A 684 29.05 27.57 -5.80
CA MET A 684 29.47 26.22 -6.19
C MET A 684 30.24 25.52 -5.06
N ALA A 685 29.90 24.25 -4.80
CA ALA A 685 30.43 23.47 -3.69
C ALA A 685 31.96 23.48 -3.56
N PHE A 686 32.67 23.22 -4.66
CA PHE A 686 34.13 23.20 -4.67
C PHE A 686 34.76 24.57 -4.37
N LYS A 687 34.08 25.68 -4.69
CA LYS A 687 34.54 27.04 -4.40
C LYS A 687 34.38 27.40 -2.92
N MET A 688 33.30 26.95 -2.30
CA MET A 688 33.10 27.08 -0.85
C MET A 688 34.17 26.30 -0.07
N MET A 689 34.42 25.04 -0.48
CA MET A 689 35.46 24.20 0.13
C MET A 689 36.87 24.78 -0.06
N GLU A 690 37.18 25.33 -1.24
CA GLU A 690 38.43 26.04 -1.53
C GLU A 690 38.65 27.24 -0.60
N ASN A 691 37.61 28.04 -0.34
CA ASN A 691 37.69 29.15 0.61
C ASN A 691 37.98 28.66 2.05
N ILE A 692 37.29 27.62 2.51
CA ILE A 692 37.53 27.04 3.85
C ILE A 692 38.97 26.52 3.96
N GLU A 693 39.48 25.85 2.93
CA GLU A 693 40.86 25.37 2.90
C GLU A 693 41.89 26.52 2.95
N ASN A 694 41.63 27.61 2.21
CA ASN A 694 42.48 28.80 2.24
C ASN A 694 42.53 29.43 3.64
N PHE A 695 41.39 29.51 4.33
CA PHE A 695 41.33 29.95 5.73
C PHE A 695 42.18 29.07 6.64
N LEU A 696 42.02 27.74 6.56
CA LEU A 696 42.76 26.80 7.42
C LEU A 696 44.28 26.91 7.23
N ARG A 697 44.75 27.01 5.97
CA ARG A 697 46.18 27.22 5.67
C ARG A 697 46.69 28.55 6.21
N ALA A 698 45.88 29.61 6.12
CA ALA A 698 46.26 30.92 6.63
C ALA A 698 46.31 30.94 8.17
N ALA A 699 45.38 30.27 8.85
CA ALA A 699 45.38 30.12 10.30
C ALA A 699 46.59 29.30 10.80
N GLU A 700 46.97 28.23 10.09
CA GLU A 700 48.18 27.45 10.37
C GLU A 700 49.45 28.30 10.22
N ASN A 701 49.58 29.05 9.12
CA ASN A 701 50.69 30.00 8.90
C ASN A 701 50.73 31.15 9.91
N TYR A 702 49.60 31.46 10.56
CA TYR A 702 49.51 32.46 11.61
C TYR A 702 49.95 31.92 12.99
N GLY A 703 50.10 30.60 13.12
CA GLY A 703 50.60 29.93 14.33
C GLY A 703 49.62 28.98 15.01
N CYS A 704 48.44 28.73 14.41
CA CYS A 704 47.53 27.71 14.94
C CYS A 704 48.08 26.31 14.67
N LYS A 705 48.08 25.43 15.67
CA LYS A 705 48.54 24.04 15.48
C LYS A 705 47.51 23.27 14.65
N LYS A 706 47.98 22.42 13.74
CA LYS A 706 47.15 21.57 12.88
C LYS A 706 46.15 20.67 13.65
N ILE A 707 46.47 20.32 14.89
CA ILE A 707 45.59 19.52 15.76
C ILE A 707 44.44 20.33 16.38
N ASP A 708 44.61 21.66 16.49
CA ASP A 708 43.65 22.56 17.15
C ASP A 708 42.68 23.19 16.14
N ILE A 709 42.97 23.13 14.84
CA ILE A 709 42.09 23.59 13.76
C ILE A 709 41.22 22.45 13.21
N PHE A 710 40.13 22.79 12.53
CA PHE A 710 39.17 21.84 11.95
C PHE A 710 39.54 21.45 10.52
N GLN A 711 38.91 20.41 9.98
CA GLN A 711 39.02 19.99 8.58
C GLN A 711 37.90 20.59 7.73
N VAL A 712 38.09 20.71 6.42
CA VAL A 712 37.07 21.27 5.51
C VAL A 712 35.71 20.61 5.68
N VAL A 713 35.67 19.29 5.83
CA VAL A 713 34.42 18.51 6.04
C VAL A 713 33.76 18.76 7.40
N ASP A 714 34.54 19.14 8.43
CA ASP A 714 34.01 19.43 9.76
C ASP A 714 33.02 20.60 9.69
N LEU A 715 33.38 21.66 8.94
CA LEU A 715 32.53 22.82 8.67
C LEU A 715 31.61 22.61 7.47
N TYR A 716 32.12 22.29 6.28
CA TYR A 716 31.34 22.27 5.04
C TYR A 716 30.21 21.23 5.07
N GLU A 717 30.51 20.04 5.60
CA GLU A 717 29.56 18.93 5.69
C GLU A 717 28.92 18.78 7.07
N ARG A 718 29.27 19.67 8.03
CA ARG A 718 28.84 19.63 9.44
C ARG A 718 29.20 18.30 10.12
N GLN A 719 30.40 17.77 9.88
CA GLN A 719 30.83 16.51 10.51
C GLN A 719 31.22 16.68 11.98
N ASN A 720 31.77 17.83 12.38
CA ASN A 720 32.26 18.07 13.74
C ASN A 720 32.31 19.57 14.06
N MET A 721 31.16 20.18 14.33
CA MET A 721 31.08 21.62 14.65
C MET A 721 31.77 21.98 15.97
N THR A 722 31.92 21.04 16.91
CA THR A 722 32.72 21.25 18.12
C THR A 722 34.17 21.58 17.78
N GLN A 723 34.76 20.86 16.81
CA GLN A 723 36.12 21.16 16.35
C GLN A 723 36.19 22.50 15.60
N VAL A 724 35.14 22.88 14.88
CA VAL A 724 35.05 24.19 14.21
C VAL A 724 35.10 25.33 15.24
N VAL A 725 34.25 25.27 16.26
CA VAL A 725 34.24 26.23 17.37
C VAL A 725 35.60 26.25 18.07
N ASN A 726 36.16 25.08 18.42
CA ASN A 726 37.48 25.00 19.04
C ASN A 726 38.60 25.60 18.19
N GLY A 727 38.54 25.43 16.86
CA GLY A 727 39.49 26.03 15.92
C GLY A 727 39.39 27.55 15.87
N ILE A 728 38.19 28.11 15.98
CA ILE A 728 37.98 29.56 16.10
C ILE A 728 38.57 30.08 17.42
N TYR A 729 38.35 29.37 18.53
CA TYR A 729 38.98 29.71 19.82
C TYR A 729 40.51 29.57 19.77
N ALA A 730 41.04 28.59 19.04
CA ALA A 730 42.49 28.44 18.86
C ALA A 730 43.08 29.66 18.14
N LEU A 731 42.43 30.12 17.06
CA LEU A 731 42.82 31.34 16.38
C LEU A 731 42.75 32.56 17.32
N GLY A 732 41.66 32.70 18.08
CA GLY A 732 41.48 33.77 19.06
C GLY A 732 42.51 33.81 20.20
N ARG A 733 43.10 32.67 20.57
CA ARG A 733 44.22 32.62 21.52
C ARG A 733 45.54 33.04 20.88
N VAL A 734 45.78 32.61 19.64
CA VAL A 734 47.01 32.94 18.90
C VAL A 734 47.05 34.43 18.52
N THR A 735 45.91 35.06 18.22
CA THR A 735 45.84 36.50 17.97
C THR A 735 46.29 37.33 19.18
N GLN A 736 45.95 36.91 20.40
CA GLN A 736 46.38 37.56 21.64
C GLN A 736 47.90 37.46 21.86
N LYS A 737 48.51 36.34 21.46
CA LYS A 737 49.96 36.14 21.51
C LYS A 737 50.70 36.99 20.46
N ASN A 738 50.10 37.13 19.28
CA ASN A 738 50.69 37.86 18.15
C ASN A 738 50.38 39.36 18.15
N GLY A 739 49.79 39.89 19.23
CA GLY A 739 49.58 41.33 19.43
C GLY A 739 48.46 41.96 18.59
N PHE A 740 47.44 41.19 18.19
CA PHE A 740 46.26 41.74 17.51
C PHE A 740 45.48 42.69 18.45
N MET A 741 45.16 43.89 17.98
CA MET A 741 44.54 44.98 18.77
C MET A 741 42.99 44.90 18.88
N GLY A 742 42.36 43.87 18.32
CA GLY A 742 40.90 43.69 18.35
C GLY A 742 40.39 42.93 19.59
N PRO A 743 39.09 42.57 19.62
CA PRO A 743 38.50 41.82 20.73
C PRO A 743 39.17 40.46 20.93
N SER A 744 39.27 40.00 22.18
CA SER A 744 39.90 38.73 22.54
C SER A 744 38.88 37.59 22.63
N LEU A 745 39.32 36.36 22.31
CA LEU A 745 38.52 35.14 22.44
C LEU A 745 39.35 34.03 23.10
N GLY A 746 38.85 33.50 24.23
CA GLY A 746 39.50 32.44 25.00
C GLY A 746 40.66 32.91 25.88
N PRO A 747 41.22 32.02 26.72
CA PRO A 747 42.28 32.35 27.67
C PRO A 747 43.62 32.61 26.94
N LYS A 748 44.36 33.66 27.37
CA LYS A 748 45.69 33.99 26.85
C LYS A 748 46.67 32.81 27.04
N GLU A 749 47.38 32.43 25.98
CA GLU A 749 48.44 31.40 26.10
C GLU A 749 49.59 31.91 26.99
N ALA A 750 50.09 31.06 27.89
CA ALA A 750 51.18 31.41 28.80
C ALA A 750 52.52 31.50 28.06
N ASP A 751 53.30 32.56 28.32
CA ASP A 751 54.55 32.85 27.61
C ASP A 751 55.70 31.89 27.98
N SER A 752 55.64 31.21 29.13
CA SER A 752 56.43 30.01 29.49
C SER A 752 55.93 29.43 30.82
N ASN A 753 56.07 28.11 31.03
CA ASN A 753 55.88 27.49 32.35
C ASN A 753 57.18 26.78 32.76
N PRO A 754 58.22 27.52 33.16
CA PRO A 754 59.46 26.93 33.64
C PRO A 754 59.19 26.19 34.95
N ARG A 755 59.26 24.86 34.92
CA ARG A 755 59.21 24.03 36.13
C ARG A 755 60.57 24.08 36.80
N ASN A 756 60.71 24.89 37.85
CA ASN A 756 61.84 24.78 38.76
C ASN A 756 61.58 23.63 39.73
N PHE A 757 62.39 22.58 39.63
CA PHE A 757 62.40 21.49 40.60
C PHE A 757 63.45 21.81 41.66
N ASP A 758 63.09 21.67 42.93
CA ASP A 758 64.03 21.76 44.05
C ASP A 758 65.04 20.60 43.99
N GLU A 759 66.26 20.78 44.51
CA GLU A 759 67.35 19.79 44.42
C GLU A 759 66.95 18.43 45.02
N ASP A 760 66.09 18.43 46.04
CA ASP A 760 65.58 17.23 46.69
C ASP A 760 64.61 16.44 45.79
N VAL A 761 63.85 17.13 44.93
CA VAL A 761 62.94 16.49 43.96
C VAL A 761 63.74 15.86 42.81
N LEU A 762 64.85 16.49 42.42
CA LEU A 762 65.77 15.94 41.42
C LEU A 762 66.52 14.70 41.96
N LYS A 763 66.91 14.68 43.23
CA LYS A 763 67.49 13.48 43.90
C LYS A 763 66.50 12.32 44.03
N ALA A 764 65.23 12.61 44.33
CA ALA A 764 64.19 11.57 44.39
C ALA A 764 63.94 10.92 43.02
N GLY A 765 64.07 11.68 41.93
CA GLY A 765 63.96 11.16 40.55
C GLY A 765 65.10 10.21 40.14
N GLN A 766 66.28 10.33 40.75
CA GLN A 766 67.45 9.50 40.43
C GLN A 766 67.42 8.10 41.06
N THR A 767 66.56 7.84 42.05
CA THR A 767 66.43 6.52 42.71
C THR A 767 65.34 5.64 42.09
N VAL A 768 64.60 6.16 41.10
CA VAL A 768 63.60 5.38 40.36
C VAL A 768 64.28 4.74 39.15
N ILE A 769 64.60 3.44 39.27
CA ILE A 769 64.98 2.61 38.12
C ILE A 769 63.79 2.59 37.15
N GLY A 770 63.97 3.15 35.96
CA GLY A 770 63.00 3.15 34.87
C GLY A 770 62.67 1.71 34.47
N LEU A 771 61.45 1.28 34.80
CA LEU A 771 60.91 -0.03 34.48
C LEU A 771 60.45 -0.07 33.01
N GLN A 772 61.37 0.18 32.07
CA GLN A 772 61.14 -0.02 30.63
C GLN A 772 62.43 -0.11 29.81
N ALA A 773 63.40 -0.89 30.30
CA ALA A 773 64.43 -1.50 29.47
C ALA A 773 64.36 -3.03 29.65
N GLY A 774 63.73 -3.73 28.72
CA GLY A 774 63.69 -5.21 28.73
C GLY A 774 62.47 -5.81 28.03
N SER A 775 62.72 -6.43 26.88
CA SER A 775 61.77 -7.16 26.03
C SER A 775 60.91 -8.18 26.78
N ASN A 776 59.62 -8.28 26.43
CA ASN A 776 58.89 -9.55 26.53
C ASN A 776 57.84 -9.66 25.43
N ARG A 777 58.15 -10.57 24.50
CA ARG A 777 57.23 -11.25 23.60
C ARG A 777 56.18 -11.98 24.45
N GLY A 778 54.90 -11.88 24.08
CA GLY A 778 53.90 -12.88 24.48
C GLY A 778 53.08 -12.63 25.75
N ALA A 779 52.52 -11.44 25.94
CA ALA A 779 51.37 -11.27 26.84
C ALA A 779 50.44 -10.16 26.33
N SER A 780 49.39 -10.54 25.59
CA SER A 780 48.31 -9.61 25.22
C SER A 780 47.35 -9.49 26.40
N GLN A 781 47.47 -8.42 27.19
CA GLN A 781 46.35 -7.92 27.99
C GLN A 781 45.66 -6.79 27.23
N SER A 782 44.61 -7.21 26.55
CA SER A 782 43.45 -6.41 26.18
C SER A 782 42.87 -5.70 27.42
N GLY A 783 42.76 -4.38 27.34
CA GLY A 783 41.91 -3.60 28.25
C GLY A 783 42.63 -2.52 29.04
N MET A 784 43.21 -1.53 28.35
CA MET A 784 43.29 -0.14 28.78
C MET A 784 43.82 0.69 27.60
N ASN A 785 42.92 1.30 26.84
CA ASN A 785 43.26 2.44 25.97
C ASN A 785 42.02 3.32 25.84
N PHE A 786 41.93 4.27 26.76
CA PHE A 786 41.24 5.53 26.56
C PHE A 786 41.87 6.26 25.35
N GLY A 787 41.03 6.64 24.38
CA GLY A 787 41.29 7.72 23.43
C GLY A 787 42.44 7.53 22.45
N LYS A 788 42.30 6.65 21.47
CA LYS A 788 43.13 6.71 20.25
C LYS A 788 42.68 7.86 19.35
N THR A 789 43.60 8.79 19.21
CA THR A 789 43.78 9.82 18.19
C THR A 789 43.86 9.24 16.77
N ARG A 790 43.50 10.09 15.80
CA ARG A 790 43.48 9.88 14.34
C ARG A 790 44.71 9.09 13.83
N SER A 791 44.47 8.03 13.06
CA SER A 791 45.46 7.44 12.17
C SER A 791 45.51 8.23 10.87
N ILE A 792 46.68 8.74 10.52
CA ILE A 792 47.04 9.18 9.17
C ILE A 792 47.43 7.90 8.43
N LEU A 793 46.80 7.63 7.29
CA LEU A 793 47.32 6.71 6.28
C LEU A 793 48.06 7.59 5.26
N ASP A 794 49.29 7.18 4.94
CA ASP A 794 50.18 7.81 3.96
C ASP A 794 49.54 7.96 2.57
#